data_AF-A0A353QXX5-F1
#
_entry.id   AF-A0A353QXX5-F1
#
_cell.length_a   1.000
_cell.length_b   1.000
_cell.length_c   1.000
_cell.angle_alpha   90.00
_cell.angle_beta   90.00
_cell.angle_gamma   90.00
#
_symmetry.space_group_name_H-M   'P 1'
#
loop_
_entity.id
_entity.type
_entity.pdbx_description
1 polymer ?
#
loop_
_entity_poly.entity_id
_entity_poly.type
_entity_poly.pdbx_seq_one_letter_code
_entity_poly.pdbx_strand_id
1 'polypeptide(L)'
;FCQACFVNLPVRERSPGHVVEIADNILKNTGYDEYSLLALSSNDYKNIEKLVSILNEKHSCSGVSISLPSQRADKFSVELAELVNSVRKSTITIAPEAGSQRLRDVINKNLTEEQILDAVLSVYKTGWDKIKLYFMIGLPTETYEDLDAIISLLQTIKSHAGKLKNELGLRKFLSITCTISIFVPKPFTPFQWAAQDKLEVIDEKIRYLRQKARPLRDVKLNFHDSFLCLLEAVFSRGGRDLNRLVEEVYKNGSYLDAWNEHFNKDIWLKTAEALSIDLETMSSKEFDVNDELPWDIFNVGVNKSWLINEYKTALDCKTSTPCDEGCSGCGVCKNLQVSPSLKGHKLDDTSPDCHCEADCEQRLEGRLDRPETPFKASNQAEGQSPDVAIQKEMTSNWIASSQAPRNDGSKMKIHAENSDNAYRYRMKLRKTNELKYISHLDWQKLIYAAIRKAGLKINFSQGFNPSPKFSLAVALPLFIEGVAECADIEMQENISPEEIKERLNAFLPESSKIQEIVNISKDKISIEKAVYWAEYSALPVDLEKIEKINLKSIVKNALLQDNIIIEKFSKKNCLKKVDIRSAIHSLIIDESNGQYKLDFILKAGQDREPIRIITLDSIPDCKIEVSNSTLRADQFLNFLTPEIEWDIVREKLLDFEFKELV
;
A
#
# COMPACT_ATOMS: atom_id res chain seq x y z
N PHE A 1 3.97 -6.23 25.82
CA PHE A 1 3.36 -4.87 25.77
C PHE A 1 2.24 -4.70 24.72
N CYS A 2 2.35 -5.28 23.52
CA CYS A 2 1.38 -5.05 22.43
C CYS A 2 -0.03 -5.58 22.74
N GLN A 3 -1.07 -4.76 22.57
CA GLN A 3 -2.47 -5.10 22.86
C GLN A 3 -2.97 -6.33 22.10
N ALA A 4 -2.56 -6.47 20.84
CA ALA A 4 -2.96 -7.57 19.98
C ALA A 4 -2.55 -8.95 20.53
N CYS A 5 -1.53 -9.01 21.39
CA CYS A 5 -1.08 -10.26 22.05
C CYS A 5 -2.03 -10.72 23.18
N PHE A 6 -2.99 -9.90 23.58
CA PHE A 6 -3.92 -10.20 24.67
C PHE A 6 -5.35 -10.34 24.15
N VAL A 7 -5.82 -9.38 23.34
CA VAL A 7 -7.22 -9.35 22.87
C VAL A 7 -7.51 -10.35 21.74
N ASN A 8 -6.48 -10.83 21.02
CA ASN A 8 -6.65 -11.79 19.93
C ASN A 8 -6.40 -13.25 20.34
N LEU A 9 -6.16 -13.52 21.63
CA LEU A 9 -5.98 -14.87 22.12
C LEU A 9 -7.30 -15.68 22.02
N PRO A 10 -7.22 -17.01 21.87
CA PRO A 10 -6.00 -17.81 21.71
C PRO A 10 -5.44 -17.74 20.28
N VAL A 11 -4.17 -18.13 20.11
CA VAL A 11 -3.51 -18.18 18.80
C VAL A 11 -4.21 -19.16 17.87
N ARG A 12 -4.41 -18.74 16.62
CA ARG A 12 -5.06 -19.53 15.56
C ARG A 12 -4.27 -19.43 14.27
N GLU A 13 -3.97 -20.58 13.69
CA GLU A 13 -3.35 -20.73 12.37
C GLU A 13 -4.34 -21.44 11.44
N ARG A 14 -4.38 -21.01 10.17
CA ARG A 14 -5.07 -21.74 9.09
C ARG A 14 -4.18 -22.89 8.61
N SER A 15 -4.76 -23.90 7.96
CA SER A 15 -3.94 -24.90 7.25
C SER A 15 -3.36 -24.29 5.97
N PRO A 16 -2.16 -24.71 5.52
CA PRO A 16 -1.58 -24.28 4.25
C PRO A 16 -2.53 -24.44 3.06
N GLY A 17 -3.21 -25.60 2.96
CA GLY A 17 -4.16 -25.87 1.87
C GLY A 17 -5.32 -24.86 1.81
N HIS A 18 -5.88 -24.47 2.96
CA HIS A 18 -6.92 -23.46 3.01
C HIS A 18 -6.40 -22.07 2.62
N VAL A 19 -5.14 -21.74 2.93
CA VAL A 19 -4.54 -20.47 2.49
C VAL A 19 -4.34 -20.46 0.97
N VAL A 20 -3.89 -21.57 0.38
CA VAL A 20 -3.77 -21.73 -1.08
C VAL A 20 -5.13 -21.59 -1.76
N GLU A 21 -6.17 -22.25 -1.25
CA GLU A 21 -7.53 -22.14 -1.78
C GLU A 21 -8.04 -20.69 -1.75
N ILE A 22 -7.78 -19.96 -0.66
CA ILE A 22 -8.15 -18.54 -0.57
C ILE A 22 -7.39 -17.71 -1.61
N ALA A 23 -6.08 -17.95 -1.78
CA ALA A 23 -5.27 -17.25 -2.78
C ALA A 23 -5.79 -17.50 -4.20
N ASP A 24 -6.09 -18.76 -4.55
CA ASP A 24 -6.68 -19.12 -5.84
C ASP A 24 -7.99 -18.38 -6.09
N ASN A 25 -8.87 -18.38 -5.09
CA ASN A 25 -10.18 -17.74 -5.19
C ASN A 25 -10.05 -16.21 -5.32
N ILE A 26 -9.11 -15.58 -4.63
CA ILE A 26 -8.84 -14.14 -4.77
C ILE A 26 -8.37 -13.86 -6.19
N LEU A 27 -7.36 -14.57 -6.69
CA LEU A 27 -6.81 -14.34 -8.02
C LEU A 27 -7.85 -14.56 -9.12
N LYS A 28 -8.60 -15.66 -9.04
CA LYS A 28 -9.66 -15.99 -10.01
C LYS A 28 -10.74 -14.91 -10.08
N ASN A 29 -11.15 -14.37 -8.93
CA ASN A 29 -12.26 -13.42 -8.89
C ASN A 29 -11.81 -11.97 -9.16
N THR A 30 -10.58 -11.60 -8.78
CA THR A 30 -10.10 -10.22 -8.83
C THR A 30 -9.19 -9.93 -10.02
N GLY A 31 -8.39 -10.89 -10.49
CA GLY A 31 -7.36 -10.64 -11.50
C GLY A 31 -6.19 -9.80 -10.99
N TYR A 32 -5.95 -9.69 -9.68
CA TYR A 32 -4.76 -8.99 -9.17
C TYR A 32 -3.45 -9.72 -9.50
N ASP A 33 -2.36 -8.96 -9.63
CA ASP A 33 -0.98 -9.44 -9.78
C ASP A 33 -0.25 -9.57 -8.45
N GLU A 34 -0.89 -9.21 -7.34
CA GLU A 34 -0.29 -9.30 -6.03
C GLU A 34 -1.35 -9.70 -5.00
N TYR A 35 -0.99 -10.59 -4.09
CA TYR A 35 -1.73 -10.81 -2.86
C TYR A 35 -0.78 -10.86 -1.68
N SER A 36 -1.30 -10.50 -0.50
CA SER A 36 -0.52 -10.41 0.72
C SER A 36 -0.97 -11.43 1.76
N LEU A 37 -0.02 -12.10 2.43
CA LEU A 37 -0.33 -12.93 3.59
C LEU A 37 -0.38 -12.07 4.85
N LEU A 38 -1.59 -11.69 5.26
CA LEU A 38 -1.83 -10.78 6.38
C LEU A 38 -1.85 -11.52 7.73
N ALA A 39 -0.97 -11.11 8.64
CA ALA A 39 -0.90 -11.54 10.03
C ALA A 39 -0.23 -10.44 10.89
N LEU A 40 -0.31 -10.54 12.22
CA LEU A 40 0.48 -9.67 13.11
C LEU A 40 1.99 -9.88 12.90
N SER A 41 2.38 -11.12 12.63
CA SER A 41 3.66 -11.48 12.02
C SER A 41 3.46 -12.70 11.13
N SER A 42 3.72 -12.56 9.83
CA SER A 42 3.59 -13.68 8.90
C SER A 42 4.66 -14.76 9.13
N ASN A 43 5.81 -14.37 9.71
CA ASN A 43 6.93 -15.27 10.03
C ASN A 43 6.65 -16.12 11.28
N ASP A 44 5.67 -15.77 12.10
CA ASP A 44 5.23 -16.61 13.23
C ASP A 44 4.40 -17.81 12.76
N TYR A 45 4.00 -17.86 11.48
CA TYR A 45 3.31 -19.00 10.90
C TYR A 45 4.26 -20.17 10.67
N LYS A 46 3.99 -21.31 11.31
CA LYS A 46 4.93 -22.45 11.42
C LYS A 46 5.43 -23.04 10.10
N ASN A 47 4.68 -22.90 9.01
CA ASN A 47 5.03 -23.43 7.69
C ASN A 47 5.10 -22.32 6.63
N ILE A 48 5.57 -21.12 6.99
CA ILE A 48 5.57 -19.97 6.09
C ILE A 48 6.41 -20.21 4.84
N GLU A 49 7.61 -20.78 4.96
CA GLU A 49 8.50 -21.03 3.83
C GLU A 49 7.87 -22.01 2.83
N LYS A 50 7.37 -23.15 3.32
CA LYS A 50 6.72 -24.16 2.48
C LYS A 50 5.44 -23.61 1.82
N LEU A 51 4.64 -22.84 2.56
CA LEU A 51 3.44 -22.19 2.01
C LEU A 51 3.81 -21.22 0.88
N VAL A 52 4.82 -20.36 1.07
CA VAL A 52 5.29 -19.43 0.04
C VAL A 52 5.87 -20.18 -1.16
N SER A 53 6.58 -21.30 -0.96
CA SER A 53 7.05 -22.16 -2.07
C SER A 53 5.89 -22.69 -2.91
N ILE A 54 4.89 -23.32 -2.27
CA ILE A 54 3.70 -23.86 -2.95
C ILE A 54 2.98 -22.77 -3.75
N LEU A 55 2.82 -21.60 -3.15
CA LEU A 55 2.16 -20.46 -3.78
C LEU A 55 2.97 -19.90 -4.96
N ASN A 56 4.30 -19.80 -4.84
CA ASN A 56 5.18 -19.37 -5.93
C ASN A 56 5.17 -20.38 -7.08
N GLU A 57 5.29 -21.67 -6.80
CA GLU A 57 5.21 -22.74 -7.81
C GLU A 57 3.88 -22.67 -8.57
N LYS A 58 2.78 -22.41 -7.87
CA LYS A 58 1.44 -22.34 -8.46
C LYS A 58 1.17 -21.08 -9.28
N HIS A 59 1.74 -19.93 -8.90
CA HIS A 59 1.32 -18.62 -9.42
C HIS A 59 2.40 -17.83 -10.16
N SER A 60 3.68 -18.21 -10.07
CA SER A 60 4.79 -17.46 -10.66
C SER A 60 4.71 -17.37 -12.19
N CYS A 61 4.29 -18.44 -12.87
CA CYS A 61 4.09 -18.46 -14.33
C CYS A 61 3.01 -17.45 -14.81
N SER A 62 2.11 -17.02 -13.92
CA SER A 62 1.07 -16.02 -14.22
C SER A 62 1.50 -14.58 -13.92
N GLY A 63 2.77 -14.37 -13.52
CA GLY A 63 3.29 -13.05 -13.18
C GLY A 63 2.71 -12.48 -11.88
N VAL A 64 2.19 -13.33 -11.00
CA VAL A 64 1.62 -12.93 -9.71
C VAL A 64 2.70 -12.98 -8.63
N SER A 65 2.83 -11.92 -7.85
CA SER A 65 3.77 -11.80 -6.73
C SER A 65 3.09 -11.99 -5.37
N ILE A 66 3.87 -12.49 -4.41
CA ILE A 66 3.46 -12.63 -3.00
C ILE A 66 4.09 -11.53 -2.17
N SER A 67 3.31 -10.94 -1.27
CA SER A 67 3.78 -9.90 -0.35
C SER A 67 3.58 -10.28 1.12
N LEU A 68 4.57 -9.97 1.94
CA LEU A 68 4.57 -10.19 3.39
C LEU A 68 4.77 -8.84 4.10
N PRO A 69 3.70 -8.07 4.37
CA PRO A 69 3.84 -6.72 4.92
C PRO A 69 4.29 -6.68 6.38
N SER A 70 4.02 -7.74 7.17
CA SER A 70 4.26 -7.79 8.61
C SER A 70 5.32 -8.83 8.95
N GLN A 71 6.60 -8.43 8.85
CA GLN A 71 7.74 -9.32 9.06
C GLN A 71 8.42 -9.06 10.41
N ARG A 72 8.62 -10.14 11.16
CA ARG A 72 9.52 -10.17 12.33
C ARG A 72 10.91 -10.57 11.84
N ALA A 73 11.87 -9.65 11.90
CA ALA A 73 13.18 -9.86 11.29
C ALA A 73 14.01 -10.95 11.97
N ASP A 74 13.75 -11.20 13.26
CA ASP A 74 14.37 -12.27 14.04
C ASP A 74 13.96 -13.67 13.55
N LYS A 75 12.82 -13.78 12.85
CA LYS A 75 12.35 -15.01 12.20
C LYS A 75 12.35 -14.90 10.68
N PHE A 76 13.04 -13.91 10.12
CA PHE A 76 13.11 -13.72 8.68
C PHE A 76 14.35 -14.42 8.13
N SER A 77 14.15 -15.61 7.57
CA SER A 77 15.22 -16.39 6.96
C SER A 77 15.67 -15.79 5.62
N VAL A 78 16.90 -16.12 5.22
CA VAL A 78 17.43 -15.71 3.91
C VAL A 78 16.62 -16.38 2.80
N GLU A 79 16.24 -17.64 3.01
CA GLU A 79 15.40 -18.44 2.13
C GLU A 79 14.04 -17.78 1.90
N LEU A 80 13.36 -17.33 2.97
CA LEU A 80 12.10 -16.59 2.85
C LEU A 80 12.28 -15.26 2.13
N ALA A 81 13.41 -14.57 2.35
CA ALA A 81 13.73 -13.35 1.63
C ALA A 81 13.88 -13.59 0.13
N GLU A 82 14.50 -14.70 -0.29
CA GLU A 82 14.65 -15.07 -1.70
C GLU A 82 13.29 -15.46 -2.32
N LEU A 83 12.47 -16.23 -1.60
CA LEU A 83 11.14 -16.65 -2.04
C LEU A 83 10.18 -15.48 -2.25
N VAL A 84 10.19 -14.48 -1.36
CA VAL A 84 9.28 -13.32 -1.43
C VAL A 84 9.76 -12.26 -2.41
N ASN A 85 11.08 -12.13 -2.61
CA ASN A 85 11.67 -11.04 -3.41
C ASN A 85 12.05 -11.45 -4.84
N SER A 86 11.43 -12.47 -5.40
CA SER A 86 11.63 -12.87 -6.79
C SER A 86 11.24 -11.78 -7.80
N VAL A 87 10.47 -10.76 -7.36
CA VAL A 87 9.98 -9.66 -8.22
C VAL A 87 10.49 -8.27 -7.81
N ARG A 88 10.62 -7.89 -6.51
CA ARG A 88 11.06 -6.54 -6.06
C ARG A 88 11.78 -6.55 -4.70
N LYS A 89 12.98 -5.94 -4.59
CA LYS A 89 13.65 -5.72 -3.29
C LYS A 89 13.02 -4.55 -2.52
N SER A 90 12.14 -4.83 -1.55
CA SER A 90 11.59 -3.82 -0.64
C SER A 90 12.57 -3.45 0.49
N THR A 91 12.35 -2.33 1.19
CA THR A 91 13.11 -2.01 2.41
C THR A 91 12.66 -2.91 3.56
N ILE A 92 13.59 -3.62 4.19
CA ILE A 92 13.28 -4.50 5.32
C ILE A 92 13.18 -3.69 6.62
N THR A 93 12.17 -4.01 7.41
CA THR A 93 11.91 -3.37 8.71
C THR A 93 12.15 -4.37 9.83
N ILE A 94 12.90 -3.96 10.84
CA ILE A 94 13.16 -4.72 12.07
C ILE A 94 12.66 -3.89 13.25
N ALA A 95 12.00 -4.52 14.21
CA ALA A 95 11.48 -3.82 15.38
C ALA A 95 12.14 -4.34 16.67
N PRO A 96 13.32 -3.80 17.05
CA PRO A 96 13.91 -4.02 18.36
C PRO A 96 13.02 -3.54 19.52
N GLU A 97 12.21 -2.50 19.29
CA GLU A 97 11.36 -1.78 20.27
C GLU A 97 12.13 -1.03 21.36
N ALA A 98 13.21 -1.60 21.90
CA ALA A 98 14.03 -0.97 22.92
C ALA A 98 15.53 -1.19 22.66
N GLY A 99 16.34 -0.21 23.09
CA GLY A 99 17.79 -0.23 22.91
C GLY A 99 18.52 -1.24 23.80
N SER A 100 18.16 -1.29 25.08
CA SER A 100 18.79 -2.19 26.06
C SER A 100 18.09 -3.56 26.12
N GLN A 101 18.83 -4.60 26.53
CA GLN A 101 18.24 -5.91 26.77
C GLN A 101 17.22 -5.87 27.90
N ARG A 102 17.55 -5.19 29.00
CA ARG A 102 16.67 -5.00 30.16
C ARG A 102 15.31 -4.46 29.75
N LEU A 103 15.26 -3.40 28.94
CA LEU A 103 14.00 -2.78 28.55
C LEU A 103 13.22 -3.62 27.52
N ARG A 104 13.91 -4.41 26.69
CA ARG A 104 13.28 -5.47 25.88
C ARG A 104 12.64 -6.53 26.76
N ASP A 105 13.30 -6.95 27.84
CA ASP A 105 12.76 -7.93 28.78
C ASP A 105 11.54 -7.37 29.53
N VAL A 106 11.57 -6.10 29.97
CA VAL A 106 10.43 -5.40 30.61
C VAL A 106 9.19 -5.46 29.72
N ILE A 107 9.32 -5.17 28.42
CA ILE A 107 8.17 -5.20 27.50
C ILE A 107 7.81 -6.61 27.02
N ASN A 108 8.53 -7.62 27.52
CA ASN A 108 8.46 -9.03 27.13
C ASN A 108 8.73 -9.25 25.63
N LYS A 109 9.74 -8.56 25.10
CA LYS A 109 10.27 -8.74 23.75
C LYS A 109 11.45 -9.71 23.81
N ASN A 110 11.19 -10.99 23.58
CA ASN A 110 12.18 -12.06 23.57
C ASN A 110 13.11 -11.96 22.33
N LEU A 111 13.95 -10.93 22.31
CA LEU A 111 14.87 -10.64 21.22
C LEU A 111 16.20 -10.13 21.80
N THR A 112 17.30 -10.83 21.52
CA THR A 112 18.62 -10.44 22.00
C THR A 112 19.30 -9.43 21.07
N GLU A 113 20.30 -8.71 21.60
CA GLU A 113 21.14 -7.82 20.78
C GLU A 113 21.85 -8.57 19.65
N GLU A 114 22.35 -9.78 19.94
CA GLU A 114 23.01 -10.65 18.96
C GLU A 114 22.06 -11.03 17.81
N GLN A 115 20.83 -11.43 18.14
CA GLN A 115 19.81 -11.75 17.13
C GLN A 115 19.45 -10.54 16.25
N ILE A 116 19.40 -9.33 16.82
CA ILE A 116 19.18 -8.10 16.04
C ILE A 116 20.33 -7.86 15.08
N LEU A 117 21.57 -7.97 15.57
CA LEU A 117 22.77 -7.77 14.77
C LEU A 117 22.83 -8.79 13.63
N ASP A 118 22.62 -10.07 13.92
CA ASP A 118 22.65 -11.15 12.94
C ASP A 118 21.57 -10.98 11.88
N ALA A 119 20.35 -10.61 12.25
CA ALA A 119 19.27 -10.34 11.31
C ALA A 119 19.65 -9.19 10.35
N VAL A 120 20.16 -8.06 10.88
CA VAL A 120 20.59 -6.93 10.06
C VAL A 120 21.74 -7.31 9.12
N LEU A 121 22.77 -7.98 9.65
CA LEU A 121 23.95 -8.32 8.87
C LEU A 121 23.62 -9.35 7.78
N SER A 122 22.76 -10.32 8.07
CA SER A 122 22.34 -11.34 7.09
C SER A 122 21.60 -10.71 5.91
N VAL A 123 20.71 -9.77 6.18
CA VAL A 123 20.03 -8.97 5.15
C VAL A 123 21.01 -8.10 4.35
N TYR A 124 22.01 -7.53 5.01
CA TYR A 124 23.04 -6.74 4.33
C TYR A 124 23.91 -7.59 3.38
N LYS A 125 24.28 -8.83 3.77
CA LYS A 125 25.04 -9.79 2.95
C LYS A 125 24.35 -10.11 1.62
N THR A 126 23.02 -10.16 1.62
CA THR A 126 22.19 -10.49 0.44
C THR A 126 21.93 -9.27 -0.46
N GLY A 127 22.55 -8.13 -0.13
CA GLY A 127 22.65 -6.95 -0.99
C GLY A 127 21.62 -5.86 -0.72
N TRP A 128 20.90 -5.90 0.41
CA TRP A 128 20.13 -4.75 0.87
C TRP A 128 21.06 -3.70 1.45
N ASP A 129 20.96 -2.46 0.96
CA ASP A 129 21.75 -1.31 1.42
C ASP A 129 20.96 -0.37 2.34
N LYS A 130 19.66 -0.66 2.55
CA LYS A 130 18.72 0.17 3.30
C LYS A 130 17.85 -0.70 4.20
N ILE A 131 17.81 -0.35 5.48
CA ILE A 131 16.96 -1.00 6.49
C ILE A 131 16.20 0.05 7.31
N LYS A 132 15.07 -0.37 7.87
CA LYS A 132 14.32 0.40 8.87
C LYS A 132 14.38 -0.30 10.22
N LEU A 133 14.62 0.46 11.29
CA LEU A 133 14.60 -0.02 12.67
C LEU A 133 13.53 0.73 13.47
N TYR A 134 12.68 0.02 14.22
CA TYR A 134 11.64 0.62 15.06
C TYR A 134 11.98 0.50 16.54
N PHE A 135 11.93 1.64 17.23
CA PHE A 135 12.13 1.75 18.67
C PHE A 135 11.00 2.57 19.29
N MET A 136 10.91 2.50 20.60
CA MET A 136 10.00 3.29 21.41
C MET A 136 10.77 4.05 22.49
N ILE A 137 10.24 5.19 22.91
CA ILE A 137 10.68 5.92 24.10
C ILE A 137 9.51 6.13 25.06
N GLY A 138 9.81 6.37 26.33
CA GLY A 138 8.82 6.53 27.39
C GLY A 138 8.23 5.21 27.87
N LEU A 139 8.97 4.11 27.69
CA LEU A 139 8.56 2.81 28.24
C LEU A 139 8.63 2.83 29.78
N PRO A 140 7.79 2.06 30.49
CA PRO A 140 7.87 1.95 31.94
C PRO A 140 9.26 1.48 32.39
N THR A 141 9.80 2.09 33.44
CA THR A 141 11.16 1.89 33.97
C THR A 141 12.32 2.37 33.08
N GLU A 142 12.05 3.04 31.95
CA GLU A 142 13.10 3.55 31.05
C GLU A 142 14.02 4.57 31.72
N THR A 143 15.33 4.41 31.52
CA THR A 143 16.35 5.37 31.96
C THR A 143 17.11 5.96 30.77
N TYR A 144 17.92 6.99 31.01
CA TYR A 144 18.76 7.58 29.97
C TYR A 144 19.82 6.61 29.43
N GLU A 145 20.26 5.65 30.22
CA GLU A 145 21.14 4.56 29.78
C GLU A 145 20.47 3.67 28.72
N ASP A 146 19.15 3.46 28.80
CA ASP A 146 18.41 2.73 27.77
C ASP A 146 18.31 3.51 26.46
N LEU A 147 18.21 4.85 26.54
CA LEU A 147 18.26 5.72 25.37
C LEU A 147 19.65 5.71 24.73
N ASP A 148 20.70 5.73 25.55
CA ASP A 148 22.07 5.55 25.08
C ASP A 148 22.27 4.18 24.42
N ALA A 149 21.65 3.12 24.94
CA ALA A 149 21.70 1.79 24.34
C ALA A 149 21.11 1.74 22.92
N ILE A 150 20.11 2.57 22.58
CA ILE A 150 19.63 2.71 21.20
C ILE A 150 20.77 3.19 20.29
N ILE A 151 21.50 4.22 20.73
CA ILE A 151 22.61 4.81 19.97
C ILE A 151 23.77 3.81 19.87
N SER A 152 24.12 3.14 20.96
CA SER A 152 25.16 2.12 21.00
C SER A 152 24.85 0.95 20.06
N LEU A 153 23.61 0.46 20.03
CA LEU A 153 23.19 -0.59 19.10
C LEU A 153 23.37 -0.17 17.64
N LEU A 154 22.98 1.05 17.29
CA LEU A 154 23.18 1.60 15.94
C LEU A 154 24.66 1.71 15.57
N GLN A 155 25.52 2.11 16.51
CA GLN A 155 26.98 2.14 16.33
C GLN A 155 27.54 0.74 16.08
N THR A 156 27.13 -0.24 16.89
CA THR A 156 27.53 -1.65 16.76
C THR A 156 27.15 -2.20 15.40
N ILE A 157 25.92 -1.99 14.95
CA ILE A 157 25.44 -2.39 13.62
C ILE A 157 26.29 -1.77 12.51
N LYS A 158 26.50 -0.44 12.56
CA LYS A 158 27.28 0.28 11.53
C LYS A 158 28.74 -0.18 11.47
N SER A 159 29.35 -0.46 12.62
CA SER A 159 30.71 -0.97 12.73
C SER A 159 30.83 -2.34 12.05
N HIS A 160 29.96 -3.28 12.38
CA HIS A 160 29.98 -4.63 11.80
C HIS A 160 29.63 -4.63 10.31
N ALA A 161 28.63 -3.85 9.88
CA ALA A 161 28.30 -3.69 8.47
C ALA A 161 29.46 -3.07 7.67
N GLY A 162 30.23 -2.16 8.27
CA GLY A 162 31.44 -1.59 7.67
C GLY A 162 32.55 -2.61 7.43
N LYS A 163 32.83 -3.47 8.43
CA LYS A 163 33.78 -4.58 8.29
C LYS A 163 33.34 -5.55 7.18
N LEU A 164 32.09 -5.97 7.24
CA LEU A 164 31.50 -6.92 6.30
C LEU A 164 31.48 -6.39 4.86
N LYS A 165 31.25 -5.08 4.68
CA LYS A 165 31.36 -4.41 3.36
C LYS A 165 32.75 -4.59 2.77
N ASN A 166 33.79 -4.43 3.58
CA ASN A 166 35.18 -4.53 3.13
C ASN A 166 35.55 -5.99 2.83
N GLU A 167 35.12 -6.94 3.67
CA GLU A 167 35.35 -8.37 3.50
C GLU A 167 34.70 -8.93 2.22
N LEU A 168 33.45 -8.54 1.94
CA LEU A 168 32.67 -9.05 0.80
C LEU A 168 32.73 -8.14 -0.45
N GLY A 169 33.46 -7.03 -0.40
CA GLY A 169 33.56 -6.07 -1.51
C GLY A 169 32.22 -5.42 -1.89
N LEU A 170 31.30 -5.22 -0.94
CA LEU A 170 29.99 -4.64 -1.21
C LEU A 170 30.12 -3.16 -1.62
N ARG A 171 29.38 -2.76 -2.67
CA ARG A 171 29.50 -1.42 -3.28
C ARG A 171 28.99 -0.29 -2.39
N LYS A 172 27.88 -0.52 -1.69
CA LYS A 172 27.16 0.51 -0.94
C LYS A 172 27.34 0.32 0.56
N PHE A 173 27.25 1.40 1.33
CA PHE A 173 27.19 1.35 2.79
C PHE A 173 25.76 1.08 3.24
N LEU A 174 25.62 0.41 4.39
CA LEU A 174 24.33 0.24 5.05
C LEU A 174 23.79 1.59 5.52
N SER A 175 22.63 1.97 5.01
CA SER A 175 21.83 3.10 5.49
C SER A 175 20.72 2.61 6.41
N ILE A 176 20.55 3.27 7.55
CA ILE A 176 19.58 2.89 8.58
C ILE A 176 18.59 4.05 8.75
N THR A 177 17.29 3.77 8.62
CA THR A 177 16.23 4.68 9.02
C THR A 177 15.59 4.17 10.31
N CYS A 178 15.84 4.86 11.41
CA CYS A 178 15.25 4.56 12.69
C CYS A 178 13.94 5.36 12.84
N THR A 179 12.83 4.69 13.17
CA THR A 179 11.56 5.35 13.54
C THR A 179 11.31 5.10 15.02
N ILE A 180 11.15 6.18 15.76
CA ILE A 180 11.05 6.17 17.21
C ILE A 180 9.65 6.65 17.58
N SER A 181 8.84 5.72 18.04
CA SER A 181 7.48 5.99 18.52
C SER A 181 7.50 6.34 20.01
N ILE A 182 6.43 6.94 20.50
CA ILE A 182 6.24 7.23 21.92
C ILE A 182 5.36 6.12 22.50
N PHE A 183 5.71 5.63 23.69
CA PHE A 183 4.89 4.64 24.37
C PHE A 183 3.49 5.21 24.67
N VAL A 184 2.48 4.44 24.29
CA VAL A 184 1.08 4.71 24.58
C VAL A 184 0.54 3.52 25.37
N PRO A 185 0.18 3.68 26.65
CA PRO A 185 -0.42 2.59 27.42
C PRO A 185 -1.75 2.18 26.80
N LYS A 186 -1.95 0.87 26.62
CA LYS A 186 -3.15 0.32 25.96
C LYS A 186 -3.99 -0.52 26.94
N PRO A 187 -5.33 -0.46 26.84
CA PRO A 187 -6.24 -1.35 27.56
C PRO A 187 -5.90 -2.82 27.34
N PHE A 188 -6.18 -3.66 28.33
CA PHE A 188 -5.97 -5.11 28.29
C PHE A 188 -4.51 -5.52 28.06
N THR A 189 -3.58 -4.68 28.50
CA THR A 189 -2.15 -4.99 28.53
C THR A 189 -1.63 -4.93 29.97
N PRO A 190 -0.50 -5.60 30.28
CA PRO A 190 0.14 -5.44 31.58
C PRO A 190 0.46 -3.98 31.92
N PHE A 191 0.64 -3.11 30.92
CA PHE A 191 0.94 -1.71 31.13
C PHE A 191 -0.29 -0.80 31.10
N GLN A 192 -1.51 -1.34 31.15
CA GLN A 192 -2.74 -0.52 31.10
C GLN A 192 -2.87 0.47 32.28
N TRP A 193 -2.14 0.23 33.37
CA TRP A 193 -2.07 1.11 34.55
C TRP A 193 -0.97 2.16 34.49
N ALA A 194 0.02 1.98 33.59
CA ALA A 194 1.16 2.88 33.49
C ALA A 194 0.74 4.24 32.91
N ALA A 195 1.39 5.31 33.37
CA ALA A 195 1.32 6.64 32.77
C ALA A 195 2.04 6.67 31.41
N GLN A 196 1.58 7.55 30.51
CA GLN A 196 2.45 8.08 29.46
C GLN A 196 3.33 9.18 30.04
N ASP A 197 4.58 9.28 29.61
CA ASP A 197 5.42 10.43 29.93
C ASP A 197 4.75 11.74 29.50
N LYS A 198 4.97 12.81 30.28
CA LYS A 198 4.54 14.16 29.90
C LYS A 198 5.22 14.61 28.61
N LEU A 199 4.56 15.50 27.87
CA LEU A 199 5.07 16.01 26.59
C LEU A 199 6.47 16.63 26.73
N GLU A 200 6.68 17.39 27.81
CA GLU A 200 7.96 18.04 28.10
C GLU A 200 9.12 17.02 28.21
N VAL A 201 8.87 15.90 28.89
CA VAL A 201 9.83 14.81 29.08
C VAL A 201 10.08 14.09 27.76
N ILE A 202 9.03 13.82 26.98
CA ILE A 202 9.15 13.23 25.65
C ILE A 202 10.02 14.11 24.75
N ASP A 203 9.76 15.42 24.70
CA ASP A 203 10.50 16.37 23.88
C ASP A 203 11.96 16.51 24.33
N GLU A 204 12.24 16.37 25.63
CA GLU A 204 13.61 16.25 26.17
C GLU A 204 14.32 15.00 25.65
N LYS A 205 13.69 13.82 25.75
CA LYS A 205 14.24 12.55 25.25
C LYS A 205 14.49 12.58 23.74
N ILE A 206 13.59 13.18 22.96
CA ILE A 206 13.76 13.37 21.51
C ILE A 206 14.98 14.25 21.22
N ARG A 207 15.12 15.38 21.92
CA ARG A 207 16.30 16.26 21.78
C ARG A 207 17.60 15.55 22.14
N TYR A 208 17.58 14.77 23.22
CA TYR A 208 18.70 13.97 23.69
C TYR A 208 19.18 12.99 22.61
N LEU A 209 18.28 12.16 22.08
CA LEU A 209 18.60 11.18 21.03
C LEU A 209 19.08 11.85 19.74
N ARG A 210 18.45 12.96 19.33
CA ARG A 210 18.91 13.74 18.16
C ARG A 210 20.34 14.22 18.33
N GLN A 211 20.70 14.72 19.52
CA GLN A 211 22.06 15.19 19.80
C GLN A 211 23.07 14.04 19.74
N LYS A 212 22.77 12.93 20.40
CA LYS A 212 23.64 11.74 20.45
C LYS A 212 23.81 11.06 19.09
N ALA A 213 22.80 11.11 18.21
CA ALA A 213 22.87 10.52 16.88
C ALA A 213 23.62 11.37 15.83
N ARG A 214 23.92 12.66 16.10
CA ARG A 214 24.63 13.54 15.14
C ARG A 214 25.92 12.95 14.55
N PRO A 215 26.77 12.23 15.30
CA PRO A 215 28.00 11.64 14.75
C PRO A 215 27.75 10.46 13.81
N LEU A 216 26.55 9.86 13.81
CA LEU A 216 26.23 8.67 13.03
C LEU A 216 25.96 9.01 11.56
N ARG A 217 26.85 8.59 10.67
CA ARG A 217 26.66 8.73 9.21
C ARG A 217 25.70 7.67 8.66
N ASP A 218 24.88 8.09 7.69
CA ASP A 218 23.82 7.30 7.04
C ASP A 218 22.79 6.69 8.02
N VAL A 219 22.60 7.31 9.17
CA VAL A 219 21.54 6.99 10.13
C VAL A 219 20.57 8.16 10.18
N LYS A 220 19.30 7.91 9.86
CA LYS A 220 18.22 8.89 9.97
C LYS A 220 17.31 8.53 11.13
N LEU A 221 17.10 9.45 12.08
CA LEU A 221 16.07 9.29 13.11
C LEU A 221 14.81 10.04 12.70
N ASN A 222 13.68 9.34 12.67
CA ASN A 222 12.34 9.91 12.58
C ASN A 222 11.62 9.69 13.91
N PHE A 223 10.84 10.67 14.34
CA PHE A 223 10.06 10.59 15.58
C PHE A 223 8.60 10.78 15.25
N HIS A 224 7.72 10.09 15.99
CA HIS A 224 6.28 10.36 15.93
C HIS A 224 5.97 11.74 16.54
N ASP A 225 4.85 12.33 16.10
CA ASP A 225 4.40 13.60 16.64
C ASP A 225 3.93 13.42 18.10
N SER A 226 4.49 14.21 19.01
CA SER A 226 4.24 14.04 20.44
C SER A 226 2.80 14.40 20.82
N PHE A 227 2.19 15.37 20.15
CA PHE A 227 0.81 15.76 20.42
C PHE A 227 -0.21 14.76 19.87
N LEU A 228 0.03 14.18 18.70
CA LEU A 228 -0.79 13.06 18.22
C LEU A 228 -0.71 11.84 19.15
N CYS A 229 0.49 11.50 19.64
CA CYS A 229 0.65 10.42 20.63
C CYS A 229 0.00 10.75 21.98
N LEU A 230 -0.09 12.03 22.37
CA LEU A 230 -0.87 12.47 23.53
C LEU A 230 -2.36 12.17 23.32
N LEU A 231 -2.92 12.62 22.19
CA LEU A 231 -4.33 12.34 21.87
C LEU A 231 -4.60 10.84 21.82
N GLU A 232 -3.69 10.06 21.23
CA GLU A 232 -3.79 8.60 21.21
C GLU A 232 -3.84 8.00 22.62
N ALA A 233 -3.03 8.48 23.56
CA ALA A 233 -3.06 8.02 24.95
C ALA A 233 -4.34 8.43 25.67
N VAL A 234 -4.81 9.67 25.47
CA VAL A 234 -6.08 10.16 26.01
C VAL A 234 -7.23 9.26 25.55
N PHE A 235 -7.36 9.00 24.25
CA PHE A 235 -8.45 8.16 23.73
C PHE A 235 -8.28 6.67 24.03
N SER A 236 -7.04 6.18 24.12
CA SER A 236 -6.79 4.78 24.49
C SER A 236 -7.19 4.50 25.94
N ARG A 237 -7.13 5.51 26.82
CA ARG A 237 -7.34 5.35 28.26
C ARG A 237 -8.54 6.14 28.82
N GLY A 238 -9.31 6.77 27.93
CA GLY A 238 -10.44 7.62 28.30
C GLY A 238 -11.76 6.86 28.41
N GLY A 239 -12.73 7.49 29.07
CA GLY A 239 -14.08 6.98 29.21
C GLY A 239 -15.07 7.61 28.24
N ARG A 240 -16.36 7.46 28.56
CA ARG A 240 -17.48 8.02 27.77
C ARG A 240 -17.51 9.55 27.77
N ASP A 241 -16.84 10.17 28.73
CA ASP A 241 -16.69 11.62 28.88
C ASP A 241 -15.99 12.27 27.68
N LEU A 242 -15.11 11.55 26.98
CA LEU A 242 -14.41 12.04 25.79
C LEU A 242 -15.29 12.16 24.54
N ASN A 243 -16.49 11.57 24.50
CA ASN A 243 -17.37 11.66 23.34
C ASN A 243 -17.69 13.11 22.97
N ARG A 244 -17.90 13.95 24.00
CA ARG A 244 -18.18 15.37 23.81
C ARG A 244 -16.99 16.12 23.22
N LEU A 245 -15.76 15.74 23.58
CA LEU A 245 -14.57 16.33 23.01
C LEU A 245 -14.49 16.08 21.49
N VAL A 246 -14.71 14.84 21.06
CA VAL A 246 -14.69 14.48 19.63
C VAL A 246 -15.76 15.24 18.85
N GLU A 247 -16.98 15.30 19.39
CA GLU A 247 -18.11 16.01 18.76
C GLU A 247 -17.83 17.51 18.62
N GLU A 248 -17.35 18.17 19.67
CA GLU A 248 -17.09 19.60 19.65
C GLU A 248 -15.86 19.96 18.80
N VAL A 249 -14.83 19.12 18.77
CA VAL A 249 -13.67 19.31 17.89
C VAL A 249 -14.09 19.27 16.43
N TYR A 250 -14.95 18.33 16.05
CA TYR A 250 -15.53 18.27 14.71
C TYR A 250 -16.37 19.52 14.39
N LYS A 251 -17.25 19.96 15.30
CA LYS A 251 -18.05 21.19 15.13
C LYS A 251 -17.18 22.44 14.98
N ASN A 252 -16.01 22.45 15.61
CA ASN A 252 -15.03 23.53 15.53
C ASN A 252 -14.16 23.47 14.26
N GLY A 253 -14.46 22.57 13.32
CA GLY A 253 -13.87 22.54 11.98
C GLY A 253 -12.72 21.56 11.80
N SER A 254 -12.43 20.70 12.78
CA SER A 254 -11.50 19.59 12.57
C SER A 254 -12.14 18.53 11.66
N TYR A 255 -11.40 18.14 10.62
CA TYR A 255 -11.76 17.10 9.67
C TYR A 255 -10.49 16.53 9.06
N LEU A 256 -10.41 15.20 8.92
CA LEU A 256 -9.24 14.49 8.36
C LEU A 256 -7.93 14.66 9.14
N ASP A 257 -8.02 14.74 10.47
CA ASP A 257 -6.88 14.92 11.37
C ASP A 257 -5.80 13.82 11.30
N ALA A 258 -6.07 12.69 10.63
CA ALA A 258 -5.07 11.68 10.33
C ALA A 258 -4.04 12.12 9.27
N TRP A 259 -4.34 13.18 8.51
CA TRP A 259 -3.44 13.78 7.52
C TRP A 259 -2.85 15.06 8.10
N ASN A 260 -1.52 15.08 8.25
CA ASN A 260 -0.80 16.14 8.95
C ASN A 260 -1.07 17.55 8.37
N GLU A 261 -1.36 17.65 7.07
CA GLU A 261 -1.70 18.90 6.38
C GLU A 261 -3.07 19.48 6.79
N HIS A 262 -3.97 18.66 7.34
CA HIS A 262 -5.29 19.06 7.83
C HIS A 262 -5.33 19.15 9.36
N PHE A 263 -4.37 18.52 10.04
CA PHE A 263 -4.33 18.47 11.49
C PHE A 263 -4.11 19.86 12.10
N ASN A 264 -5.05 20.28 12.95
CA ASN A 264 -4.97 21.55 13.67
C ASN A 264 -4.99 21.35 15.19
N LYS A 265 -3.79 21.37 15.77
CA LYS A 265 -3.57 21.25 17.22
C LYS A 265 -4.32 22.29 18.06
N ASP A 266 -4.49 23.51 17.56
CA ASP A 266 -5.12 24.59 18.32
C ASP A 266 -6.63 24.35 18.52
N ILE A 267 -7.30 23.71 17.56
CA ILE A 267 -8.72 23.34 17.69
C ILE A 267 -8.88 22.37 18.85
N TRP A 268 -8.02 21.36 18.95
CA TRP A 268 -8.02 20.37 20.02
C TRP A 268 -7.80 21.00 21.39
N LEU A 269 -6.76 21.82 21.54
CA LEU A 269 -6.43 22.48 22.81
C LEU A 269 -7.54 23.41 23.29
N LYS A 270 -8.05 24.29 22.43
CA LYS A 270 -9.13 25.23 22.77
C LYS A 270 -10.44 24.51 23.12
N THR A 271 -10.76 23.44 22.39
CA THR A 271 -11.98 22.66 22.66
C THR A 271 -11.86 21.91 23.99
N ALA A 272 -10.70 21.31 24.28
CA ALA A 272 -10.46 20.64 25.55
C ALA A 272 -10.54 21.64 26.73
N GLU A 273 -9.93 22.81 26.61
CA GLU A 273 -10.01 23.89 27.60
C GLU A 273 -11.46 24.34 27.85
N ALA A 274 -12.23 24.58 26.78
CA ALA A 274 -13.64 24.97 26.88
C ALA A 274 -14.52 23.91 27.57
N LEU A 275 -14.14 22.63 27.45
CA LEU A 275 -14.81 21.52 28.12
C LEU A 275 -14.22 21.19 29.51
N SER A 276 -13.22 21.94 29.97
CA SER A 276 -12.48 21.67 31.21
C SER A 276 -11.84 20.26 31.23
N ILE A 277 -11.39 19.79 30.07
CA ILE A 277 -10.69 18.52 29.89
C ILE A 277 -9.19 18.79 29.84
N ASP A 278 -8.45 18.24 30.79
CA ASP A 278 -6.99 18.30 30.80
C ASP A 278 -6.40 17.06 30.12
N LEU A 279 -6.02 17.22 28.86
CA LEU A 279 -5.46 16.14 28.04
C LEU A 279 -4.17 15.58 28.62
N GLU A 280 -3.29 16.43 29.18
CA GLU A 280 -2.00 15.99 29.69
C GLU A 280 -2.13 15.26 31.02
N THR A 281 -3.00 15.74 31.91
CA THR A 281 -3.33 15.00 33.13
C THR A 281 -3.99 13.66 32.79
N MET A 282 -4.87 13.61 31.79
CA MET A 282 -5.51 12.36 31.37
C MET A 282 -4.55 11.35 30.76
N SER A 283 -3.52 11.75 30.03
CA SER A 283 -2.52 10.82 29.45
C SER A 283 -1.44 10.40 30.44
N SER A 284 -1.05 11.29 31.35
CA SER A 284 0.00 11.06 32.34
C SER A 284 -0.50 10.51 33.67
N LYS A 285 -1.82 10.30 33.81
CA LYS A 285 -2.38 9.60 34.97
C LYS A 285 -1.84 8.17 35.04
N GLU A 286 -1.25 7.83 36.17
CA GLU A 286 -0.99 6.46 36.59
C GLU A 286 -2.21 5.94 37.37
N PHE A 287 -2.60 4.69 37.13
CA PHE A 287 -3.73 4.06 37.80
C PHE A 287 -3.23 3.05 38.84
N ASP A 288 -3.95 2.91 39.95
CA ASP A 288 -3.72 1.79 40.86
C ASP A 288 -4.20 0.49 40.22
N VAL A 289 -3.54 -0.62 40.52
CA VAL A 289 -3.95 -1.95 39.99
C VAL A 289 -5.37 -2.35 40.41
N ASN A 290 -5.87 -1.77 41.51
CA ASN A 290 -7.22 -1.97 42.04
C ASN A 290 -8.24 -0.95 41.53
N ASP A 291 -7.82 0.06 40.77
CA ASP A 291 -8.75 1.03 40.17
C ASP A 291 -9.73 0.31 39.23
N GLU A 292 -10.97 0.83 39.20
CA GLU A 292 -11.95 0.50 38.16
C GLU A 292 -11.63 1.33 36.91
N LEU A 293 -11.32 0.63 35.81
CA LEU A 293 -10.87 1.25 34.57
C LEU A 293 -12.04 1.45 33.60
N PRO A 294 -12.03 2.50 32.76
CA PRO A 294 -13.12 2.76 31.81
C PRO A 294 -13.47 1.60 30.87
N TRP A 295 -12.50 0.73 30.59
CA TRP A 295 -12.64 -0.43 29.71
C TRP A 295 -12.91 -1.75 30.46
N ASP A 296 -13.00 -1.76 31.79
CA ASP A 296 -13.29 -2.98 32.58
C ASP A 296 -14.68 -3.56 32.25
N ILE A 297 -15.56 -2.79 31.59
CA ILE A 297 -16.86 -3.25 31.09
C ILE A 297 -16.76 -4.29 29.95
N PHE A 298 -15.61 -4.43 29.30
CA PHE A 298 -15.41 -5.38 28.22
C PHE A 298 -14.69 -6.64 28.70
N ASN A 299 -15.24 -7.80 28.30
CA ASN A 299 -14.61 -9.09 28.56
C ASN A 299 -13.84 -9.58 27.33
N VAL A 300 -12.52 -9.51 27.37
CA VAL A 300 -11.62 -10.05 26.34
C VAL A 300 -11.11 -11.46 26.68
N GLY A 301 -11.64 -12.09 27.73
CA GLY A 301 -11.26 -13.42 28.21
C GLY A 301 -10.02 -13.46 29.10
N VAL A 302 -9.18 -12.42 29.10
CA VAL A 302 -7.97 -12.35 29.94
C VAL A 302 -8.34 -11.97 31.38
N ASN A 303 -7.80 -12.70 32.36
CA ASN A 303 -8.00 -12.40 33.77
C ASN A 303 -7.24 -11.13 34.21
N LYS A 304 -7.92 -10.18 34.87
CA LYS A 304 -7.29 -8.97 35.44
C LYS A 304 -6.15 -9.33 36.41
N SER A 305 -6.33 -10.35 37.25
CA SER A 305 -5.28 -10.84 38.17
C SER A 305 -4.03 -11.32 37.46
N TRP A 306 -4.16 -11.92 36.27
CA TRP A 306 -3.03 -12.34 35.45
C TRP A 306 -2.29 -11.12 34.88
N LEU A 307 -3.01 -10.12 34.38
CA LEU A 307 -2.39 -8.86 33.90
C LEU A 307 -1.62 -8.14 35.01
N ILE A 308 -2.14 -8.14 36.25
CA ILE A 308 -1.45 -7.56 37.42
C ILE A 308 -0.13 -8.30 37.69
N ASN A 309 -0.13 -9.63 37.60
CA ASN A 309 1.08 -10.42 37.80
C ASN A 309 2.11 -10.20 36.69
N GLU A 310 1.67 -10.11 35.43
CA GLU A 310 2.54 -9.77 34.30
C GLU A 310 3.12 -8.36 34.45
N TYR A 311 2.33 -7.39 34.95
CA TYR A 311 2.83 -6.05 35.20
C TYR A 311 3.94 -6.04 36.24
N LYS A 312 3.76 -6.74 37.37
CA LYS A 312 4.82 -6.90 38.39
C LYS A 312 6.06 -7.59 37.84
N THR A 313 5.87 -8.64 37.04
CA THR A 313 6.96 -9.38 36.39
C THR A 313 7.75 -8.48 35.44
N ALA A 314 7.06 -7.62 34.68
CA ALA A 314 7.68 -6.62 33.83
C ALA A 314 8.49 -5.59 34.63
N LEU A 315 7.96 -5.09 35.75
CA LEU A 315 8.69 -4.15 36.63
C LEU A 315 9.95 -4.77 37.24
N ASP A 316 9.93 -6.08 37.49
CA ASP A 316 11.10 -6.87 37.91
C ASP A 316 12.10 -7.17 36.77
N CYS A 317 11.86 -6.65 35.56
CA CYS A 317 12.64 -6.94 34.35
C CYS A 317 12.71 -8.45 34.00
N LYS A 318 11.62 -9.18 34.24
CA LYS A 318 11.49 -10.61 33.91
C LYS A 318 10.55 -10.82 32.73
N THR A 319 10.79 -11.88 31.98
CA THR A 319 9.97 -12.29 30.83
C THR A 319 8.99 -13.39 31.22
N SER A 320 7.96 -13.56 30.40
CA SER A 320 6.97 -14.64 30.53
C SER A 320 6.93 -15.50 29.28
N THR A 321 6.59 -16.79 29.46
CA THR A 321 6.59 -17.78 28.38
C THR A 321 5.37 -17.59 27.46
N PRO A 322 5.57 -17.61 26.13
CA PRO A 322 4.45 -17.50 25.19
C PRO A 322 3.53 -18.74 25.18
N CYS A 323 2.29 -18.55 24.70
CA CYS A 323 1.23 -19.55 24.77
C CYS A 323 1.47 -20.82 23.92
N ASP A 324 2.34 -20.75 22.91
CA ASP A 324 2.70 -21.87 22.03
C ASP A 324 3.80 -22.77 22.61
N GLU A 325 4.56 -22.28 23.60
CA GLU A 325 5.55 -23.05 24.36
C GLU A 325 4.98 -23.61 25.68
N GLY A 326 3.92 -22.99 26.21
CA GLY A 326 3.24 -23.45 27.41
C GLY A 326 2.05 -22.57 27.82
N CYS A 327 1.12 -23.12 28.59
CA CYS A 327 -0.01 -22.35 29.10
C CYS A 327 0.47 -21.35 30.17
N SER A 328 0.32 -20.04 29.90
CA SER A 328 0.67 -18.97 30.85
C SER A 328 -0.41 -18.68 31.90
N GLY A 329 -1.56 -19.34 31.83
CA GLY A 329 -2.65 -19.14 32.79
C GLY A 329 -3.45 -17.85 32.61
N CYS A 330 -3.44 -17.24 31.41
CA CYS A 330 -4.12 -15.97 31.14
C CYS A 330 -5.65 -16.00 31.31
N GLY A 331 -6.27 -17.19 31.34
CA GLY A 331 -7.71 -17.37 31.55
C GLY A 331 -8.54 -17.48 30.27
N VAL A 332 -8.04 -17.00 29.13
CA VAL A 332 -8.82 -16.89 27.87
C VAL A 332 -9.50 -18.20 27.47
N CYS A 333 -8.76 -19.31 27.42
CA CYS A 333 -9.30 -20.61 27.00
C CYS A 333 -10.44 -21.09 27.90
N LYS A 334 -10.31 -20.88 29.22
CA LYS A 334 -11.31 -21.26 30.21
C LYS A 334 -12.52 -20.34 30.17
N ASN A 335 -12.29 -19.03 30.15
CA ASN A 335 -13.32 -18.00 30.23
C ASN A 335 -14.18 -17.93 28.98
N LEU A 336 -13.58 -18.14 27.80
CA LEU A 336 -14.28 -18.11 26.51
C LEU A 336 -14.65 -19.50 25.98
N GLN A 337 -14.30 -20.58 26.68
CA GLN A 337 -14.52 -21.97 26.24
C GLN A 337 -13.93 -22.28 24.85
N VAL A 338 -12.70 -21.83 24.62
CA VAL A 338 -11.96 -21.99 23.36
C VAL A 338 -10.60 -22.63 23.62
N SER A 339 -9.95 -23.10 22.55
CA SER A 339 -8.58 -23.62 22.60
C SER A 339 -7.74 -23.06 21.45
N PRO A 340 -6.40 -23.00 21.59
CA PRO A 340 -5.52 -22.72 20.46
C PRO A 340 -5.76 -23.69 19.30
N SER A 341 -5.69 -23.20 18.07
CA SER A 341 -5.88 -24.01 16.86
C SER A 341 -4.71 -23.77 15.91
N LEU A 342 -3.64 -24.53 16.06
CA LEU A 342 -2.40 -24.38 15.29
C LEU A 342 -2.40 -25.34 14.08
N LYS A 343 -3.32 -25.10 13.13
CA LYS A 343 -3.46 -25.92 11.91
C LYS A 343 -2.36 -25.66 10.88
N GLY A 344 -1.45 -24.71 11.11
CA GLY A 344 -0.34 -24.43 10.21
C GLY A 344 0.54 -25.66 9.98
N HIS A 345 0.58 -26.60 10.94
CA HIS A 345 1.28 -27.88 10.86
C HIS A 345 0.69 -28.91 9.88
N LYS A 346 -0.60 -28.79 9.52
CA LYS A 346 -1.29 -29.78 8.69
C LYS A 346 -1.02 -29.50 7.22
N LEU A 347 0.14 -29.92 6.75
CA LEU A 347 0.38 -30.14 5.34
C LEU A 347 -0.36 -31.43 4.99
N ASP A 348 -1.64 -31.34 4.61
CA ASP A 348 -2.28 -32.51 4.03
C ASP A 348 -1.48 -32.86 2.76
N ASP A 349 -0.90 -34.05 2.71
CA ASP A 349 -0.07 -34.63 1.62
C ASP A 349 -0.84 -34.78 0.29
N THR A 350 -2.03 -34.20 0.19
CA THR A 350 -2.82 -34.08 -1.02
C THR A 350 -2.55 -32.72 -1.66
N SER A 351 -1.29 -32.40 -1.98
CA SER A 351 -1.05 -31.43 -3.05
C SER A 351 -1.48 -32.11 -4.36
N PRO A 352 -2.28 -31.47 -5.23
CA PRO A 352 -2.39 -31.94 -6.60
C PRO A 352 -0.99 -31.88 -7.20
N ASP A 353 -0.51 -33.00 -7.75
CA ASP A 353 0.72 -33.01 -8.52
C ASP A 353 0.67 -31.86 -9.55
N CYS A 354 1.74 -31.07 -9.57
CA CYS A 354 1.91 -30.00 -10.53
C CYS A 354 2.14 -30.63 -11.91
N HIS A 355 1.08 -30.85 -12.67
CA HIS A 355 1.15 -31.18 -14.10
C HIS A 355 1.16 -29.89 -14.93
N CYS A 356 2.16 -29.03 -14.74
CA CYS A 356 2.29 -27.77 -15.46
C CYS A 356 2.91 -27.88 -16.87
N GLU A 357 2.80 -29.04 -17.54
CA GLU A 357 3.17 -29.14 -18.96
C GLU A 357 1.99 -29.54 -19.89
N ALA A 358 0.81 -29.91 -19.36
CA ALA A 358 -0.31 -30.35 -20.21
C ALA A 358 -1.68 -29.69 -19.90
N ASP A 359 -1.92 -29.20 -18.68
CA ASP A 359 -3.25 -28.72 -18.28
C ASP A 359 -3.52 -27.23 -18.52
N CYS A 360 -2.56 -26.49 -19.10
CA CYS A 360 -2.72 -25.08 -19.41
C CYS A 360 -3.52 -24.85 -20.72
N GLU A 361 -3.61 -25.85 -21.61
CA GLU A 361 -4.34 -25.75 -22.87
C GLU A 361 -5.82 -26.15 -22.77
N GLN A 362 -6.19 -27.11 -21.89
CA GLN A 362 -7.54 -27.68 -21.88
C GLN A 362 -8.57 -26.91 -21.05
N ARG A 363 -8.18 -25.89 -20.27
CA ARG A 363 -9.15 -25.04 -19.54
C ARG A 363 -9.90 -24.03 -20.43
N LEU A 364 -9.60 -23.99 -21.72
CA LEU A 364 -10.17 -23.04 -22.69
C LEU A 364 -11.42 -23.56 -23.43
N GLU A 365 -11.74 -24.85 -23.35
CA GLU A 365 -12.91 -25.43 -24.03
C GLU A 365 -13.87 -26.06 -23.03
N GLY A 366 -14.80 -25.26 -22.51
CA GLY A 366 -15.97 -25.79 -21.82
C GLY A 366 -16.51 -24.92 -20.70
N ARG A 367 -17.50 -24.09 -21.04
CA ARG A 367 -18.78 -23.90 -20.32
C ARG A 367 -19.35 -22.50 -20.60
N LEU A 368 -20.09 -22.42 -21.71
CA LEU A 368 -21.35 -21.69 -21.72
C LEU A 368 -22.37 -22.65 -21.10
N ASP A 369 -22.69 -22.47 -19.82
CA ASP A 369 -24.02 -22.79 -19.30
C ASP A 369 -24.15 -22.17 -17.90
N ARG A 370 -25.00 -21.14 -17.83
CA ARG A 370 -25.53 -20.59 -16.57
C ARG A 370 -26.52 -21.58 -15.98
N PRO A 371 -26.68 -21.55 -14.65
CA PRO A 371 -28.03 -21.48 -14.12
C PRO A 371 -28.20 -20.19 -13.31
N GLU A 372 -29.25 -19.46 -13.65
CA GLU A 372 -29.79 -18.42 -12.82
C GLU A 372 -30.49 -19.02 -11.58
N THR A 373 -30.53 -18.21 -10.51
CA THR A 373 -31.50 -18.22 -9.40
C THR A 373 -31.17 -19.06 -8.15
N PRO A 374 -31.87 -18.85 -7.01
CA PRO A 374 -31.52 -17.83 -6.03
C PRO A 374 -31.39 -18.41 -4.60
N PHE A 375 -30.92 -17.56 -3.69
CA PHE A 375 -30.87 -17.78 -2.24
C PHE A 375 -32.18 -18.38 -1.68
N LYS A 376 -32.13 -19.57 -1.06
CA LYS A 376 -33.08 -20.04 -0.02
C LYS A 376 -32.44 -21.12 0.87
N ALA A 377 -32.81 -21.05 2.15
CA ALA A 377 -32.26 -21.79 3.27
C ALA A 377 -32.81 -23.22 3.43
N SER A 378 -32.11 -23.98 4.29
CA SER A 378 -32.55 -25.04 5.21
C SER A 378 -32.28 -26.52 4.89
N ASN A 379 -31.82 -27.18 5.96
CA ASN A 379 -31.95 -28.58 6.39
C ASN A 379 -30.97 -29.68 5.92
N GLN A 380 -30.20 -30.14 6.93
CA GLN A 380 -30.03 -31.52 7.42
C GLN A 380 -30.10 -32.70 6.42
N ALA A 381 -29.03 -33.51 6.39
CA ALA A 381 -29.13 -34.97 6.48
C ALA A 381 -27.74 -35.61 6.71
N GLU A 382 -27.71 -36.59 7.62
CA GLU A 382 -26.64 -37.53 7.91
C GLU A 382 -26.52 -38.62 6.83
N GLY A 383 -25.36 -39.28 6.73
CA GLY A 383 -25.18 -40.52 5.97
C GLY A 383 -23.75 -41.06 6.04
N GLN A 384 -23.58 -42.25 6.62
CA GLN A 384 -22.31 -42.95 6.85
C GLN A 384 -21.93 -43.92 5.71
N SER A 385 -20.60 -44.05 5.48
CA SER A 385 -19.80 -45.25 5.08
C SER A 385 -20.00 -45.93 3.71
N PRO A 386 -19.09 -46.84 3.25
CA PRO A 386 -17.74 -47.22 3.72
C PRO A 386 -16.67 -47.44 2.60
N ASP A 387 -15.44 -47.74 3.03
CA ASP A 387 -14.56 -48.83 2.54
C ASP A 387 -13.10 -48.49 2.19
N VAL A 388 -12.26 -49.16 2.98
CA VAL A 388 -10.81 -49.28 2.98
C VAL A 388 -10.49 -50.63 2.34
N ALA A 389 -9.81 -50.65 1.20
CA ALA A 389 -8.84 -51.68 0.81
C ALA A 389 -8.42 -51.45 -0.64
N ILE A 390 -7.16 -51.03 -0.83
CA ILE A 390 -6.18 -51.46 -1.84
C ILE A 390 -4.98 -50.52 -1.63
N GLN A 391 -4.23 -50.78 -0.56
CA GLN A 391 -2.92 -50.18 -0.30
C GLN A 391 -2.05 -51.28 0.27
N LYS A 392 -1.38 -52.03 -0.62
CA LYS A 392 -0.20 -52.87 -0.34
C LYS A 392 0.21 -53.52 -1.66
N GLU A 393 1.00 -52.82 -2.48
CA GLU A 393 1.94 -53.46 -3.43
C GLU A 393 2.91 -52.53 -4.18
N MET A 394 2.98 -51.22 -3.91
CA MET A 394 3.89 -50.31 -4.65
C MET A 394 4.91 -49.55 -3.79
N THR A 395 5.32 -50.08 -2.64
CA THR A 395 6.30 -49.42 -1.74
C THR A 395 7.72 -50.02 -1.76
N SER A 396 8.07 -50.87 -2.73
CA SER A 396 9.34 -51.61 -2.67
C SER A 396 10.46 -51.17 -3.64
N ASN A 397 10.21 -50.23 -4.57
CA ASN A 397 11.20 -49.91 -5.62
C ASN A 397 11.70 -48.46 -5.69
N TRP A 398 11.40 -47.61 -4.69
CA TRP A 398 11.76 -46.18 -4.73
C TRP A 398 12.92 -45.76 -3.80
N ILE A 399 13.63 -46.72 -3.18
CA ILE A 399 14.72 -46.42 -2.22
C ILE A 399 16.11 -46.39 -2.87
N ALA A 400 16.26 -46.63 -4.19
CA ALA A 400 17.57 -46.82 -4.80
C ALA A 400 18.12 -45.68 -5.68
N SER A 401 17.51 -44.50 -5.78
CA SER A 401 18.03 -43.44 -6.67
C SER A 401 17.85 -41.98 -6.23
N SER A 402 17.75 -41.69 -4.94
CA SER A 402 17.76 -40.31 -4.43
C SER A 402 19.19 -39.82 -4.15
N GLN A 403 19.96 -39.53 -5.21
CA GLN A 403 21.05 -38.56 -5.11
C GLN A 403 20.46 -37.18 -5.43
N ALA A 404 20.35 -36.32 -4.43
CA ALA A 404 19.95 -34.93 -4.60
C ALA A 404 20.90 -34.23 -5.59
N PRO A 405 20.41 -33.49 -6.60
CA PRO A 405 21.28 -32.71 -7.47
C PRO A 405 21.99 -31.64 -6.64
N ARG A 406 23.31 -31.53 -6.86
CA ARG A 406 24.14 -30.46 -6.31
C ARG A 406 23.65 -29.14 -6.88
N ASN A 407 23.21 -28.25 -5.99
CA ASN A 407 22.79 -26.89 -6.29
C ASN A 407 24.02 -26.12 -6.80
N ASP A 408 24.20 -26.01 -8.12
CA ASP A 408 25.08 -25.00 -8.69
C ASP A 408 24.41 -23.63 -8.52
N GLY A 409 25.19 -22.59 -8.22
CA GLY A 409 24.67 -21.26 -7.88
C GLY A 409 24.03 -20.48 -9.04
N SER A 410 23.31 -21.14 -9.95
CA SER A 410 22.51 -20.47 -10.97
C SER A 410 21.23 -19.92 -10.35
N LYS A 411 21.20 -18.59 -10.18
CA LYS A 411 20.01 -17.81 -9.78
C LYS A 411 18.83 -18.19 -10.68
N MET A 412 17.79 -18.78 -10.10
CA MET A 412 16.50 -18.98 -10.77
C MET A 412 15.91 -17.60 -11.11
N LYS A 413 16.16 -17.12 -12.33
CA LYS A 413 15.51 -15.92 -12.85
C LYS A 413 14.08 -16.32 -13.20
N ILE A 414 13.10 -15.77 -12.48
CA ILE A 414 11.71 -15.85 -12.90
C ILE A 414 11.60 -15.04 -14.20
N HIS A 415 11.59 -15.74 -15.32
CA HIS A 415 11.32 -15.15 -16.61
C HIS A 415 9.80 -15.08 -16.78
N ALA A 416 9.23 -13.87 -16.80
CA ALA A 416 7.94 -13.71 -17.46
C ALA A 416 8.14 -14.18 -18.91
N GLU A 417 7.43 -15.24 -19.32
CA GLU A 417 7.55 -15.80 -20.65
C GLU A 417 7.15 -14.74 -21.67
N ASN A 418 8.15 -14.16 -22.34
CA ASN A 418 7.93 -13.28 -23.49
C ASN A 418 8.05 -14.14 -24.75
N SER A 419 7.10 -14.01 -25.67
CA SER A 419 7.22 -14.63 -26.99
C SER A 419 8.07 -13.73 -27.91
N ASP A 420 8.77 -14.32 -28.88
CA ASP A 420 9.46 -13.56 -29.94
C ASP A 420 8.45 -12.81 -30.84
N ASN A 421 7.17 -13.22 -30.80
CA ASN A 421 6.08 -12.67 -31.59
C ASN A 421 5.21 -11.70 -30.79
N ALA A 422 5.58 -10.41 -30.83
CA ALA A 422 4.75 -9.32 -30.30
C ALA A 422 3.65 -8.87 -31.30
N TYR A 423 2.38 -8.86 -30.88
CA TYR A 423 1.26 -8.30 -31.65
C TYR A 423 0.74 -7.04 -30.94
N ARG A 424 0.76 -5.89 -31.61
CA ARG A 424 0.33 -4.61 -31.02
C ARG A 424 -1.09 -4.27 -31.44
N TYR A 425 -1.89 -3.84 -30.46
CA TYR A 425 -3.24 -3.37 -30.68
C TYR A 425 -3.41 -2.00 -30.05
N ARG A 426 -4.27 -1.20 -30.67
CA ARG A 426 -4.69 0.09 -30.16
C ARG A 426 -6.18 0.06 -29.93
N MET A 427 -6.61 0.49 -28.74
CA MET A 427 -8.00 0.46 -28.32
C MET A 427 -8.50 1.85 -27.93
N LYS A 428 -9.79 2.08 -28.18
CA LYS A 428 -10.59 3.21 -27.74
C LYS A 428 -11.50 2.73 -26.61
N LEU A 429 -11.43 3.36 -25.45
CA LEU A 429 -12.15 2.97 -24.24
C LEU A 429 -12.75 4.19 -23.55
N ARG A 430 -13.76 3.99 -22.71
CA ARG A 430 -14.34 5.05 -21.88
C ARG A 430 -13.87 4.95 -20.42
N LYS A 431 -13.95 6.06 -19.69
CA LYS A 431 -13.77 6.21 -18.24
C LYS A 431 -14.81 7.23 -17.78
N THR A 432 -15.99 6.74 -17.41
CA THR A 432 -17.19 7.57 -17.15
C THR A 432 -17.78 7.26 -15.77
N ASN A 433 -18.76 8.04 -15.33
CA ASN A 433 -19.51 7.85 -14.09
C ASN A 433 -18.57 7.71 -12.88
N GLU A 434 -18.74 6.66 -12.06
CA GLU A 434 -17.97 6.42 -10.85
C GLU A 434 -16.45 6.31 -11.07
N LEU A 435 -16.01 5.96 -12.28
CA LEU A 435 -14.58 5.86 -12.57
C LEU A 435 -13.91 7.23 -12.63
N LYS A 436 -14.64 8.35 -12.67
CA LYS A 436 -14.03 9.69 -12.55
C LYS A 436 -13.37 9.91 -11.19
N TYR A 437 -13.79 9.18 -10.16
CA TYR A 437 -13.17 9.20 -8.82
C TYR A 437 -11.99 8.23 -8.67
N ILE A 438 -11.71 7.41 -9.70
CA ILE A 438 -10.61 6.45 -9.70
C ILE A 438 -9.39 7.06 -10.39
N SER A 439 -8.23 6.92 -9.73
CA SER A 439 -6.95 7.43 -10.24
C SER A 439 -6.57 6.75 -11.55
N HIS A 440 -5.73 7.42 -12.35
CA HIS A 440 -5.22 6.83 -13.58
C HIS A 440 -4.56 5.46 -13.37
N LEU A 441 -3.76 5.31 -12.30
CA LEU A 441 -3.06 4.07 -12.00
C LEU A 441 -4.00 2.95 -11.57
N ASP A 442 -5.04 3.26 -10.80
CA ASP A 442 -6.01 2.24 -10.37
C ASP A 442 -6.93 1.82 -11.52
N TRP A 443 -7.22 2.73 -12.45
CA TRP A 443 -7.88 2.37 -13.71
C TRP A 443 -7.02 1.46 -14.59
N GLN A 444 -5.71 1.71 -14.67
CA GLN A 444 -4.79 0.75 -15.33
C GLN A 444 -4.84 -0.63 -14.67
N LYS A 445 -4.82 -0.69 -13.33
CA LYS A 445 -4.93 -1.96 -12.59
C LYS A 445 -6.25 -2.69 -12.88
N LEU A 446 -7.36 -1.96 -13.00
CA LEU A 446 -8.65 -2.53 -13.41
C LEU A 446 -8.54 -3.20 -14.79
N ILE A 447 -7.90 -2.54 -15.75
CA ILE A 447 -7.70 -3.09 -17.10
C ILE A 447 -6.78 -4.32 -17.05
N TYR A 448 -5.71 -4.30 -16.24
CA TYR A 448 -4.84 -5.48 -16.03
C TYR A 448 -5.59 -6.66 -15.42
N ALA A 449 -6.46 -6.39 -14.45
CA ALA A 449 -7.35 -7.39 -13.87
C ALA A 449 -8.28 -7.98 -14.93
N ALA A 450 -8.88 -7.15 -15.80
CA ALA A 450 -9.71 -7.62 -16.89
C ALA A 450 -8.94 -8.48 -17.91
N ILE A 451 -7.72 -8.07 -18.30
CA ILE A 451 -6.82 -8.84 -19.19
C ILE A 451 -6.55 -10.23 -18.62
N ARG A 452 -6.17 -10.31 -17.33
CA ARG A 452 -5.90 -11.59 -16.67
C ARG A 452 -7.14 -12.47 -16.56
N LYS A 453 -8.29 -11.90 -16.18
CA LYS A 453 -9.57 -12.64 -16.11
C LYS A 453 -10.06 -13.10 -17.48
N ALA A 454 -9.74 -12.36 -18.53
CA ALA A 454 -10.00 -12.71 -19.92
C ALA A 454 -9.08 -13.82 -20.47
N GLY A 455 -8.07 -14.26 -19.69
CA GLY A 455 -7.09 -15.25 -20.14
C GLY A 455 -6.21 -14.76 -21.29
N LEU A 456 -6.06 -13.44 -21.46
CA LEU A 456 -5.27 -12.84 -22.54
C LEU A 456 -3.79 -12.74 -22.12
N LYS A 457 -2.89 -13.31 -22.93
CA LYS A 457 -1.45 -13.30 -22.66
C LYS A 457 -0.79 -12.03 -23.18
N ILE A 458 -0.36 -11.17 -22.25
CA ILE A 458 0.32 -9.90 -22.51
C ILE A 458 1.84 -10.05 -22.48
N ASN A 459 2.56 -9.30 -23.32
CA ASN A 459 4.02 -9.19 -23.24
C ASN A 459 4.44 -8.36 -22.02
N PHE A 460 5.65 -8.59 -21.50
CA PHE A 460 6.23 -7.86 -20.39
C PHE A 460 7.52 -7.13 -20.78
N SER A 461 7.81 -6.03 -20.09
CA SER A 461 9.08 -5.30 -20.24
C SER A 461 10.26 -6.13 -19.72
N GLN A 462 11.45 -5.90 -20.30
CA GLN A 462 12.68 -6.56 -19.90
C GLN A 462 13.33 -5.80 -18.73
N GLY A 463 13.77 -6.52 -17.68
CA GLY A 463 14.48 -5.91 -16.56
C GLY A 463 14.20 -6.60 -15.22
N PHE A 464 14.69 -6.00 -14.13
CA PHE A 464 14.50 -6.52 -12.77
C PHE A 464 13.04 -6.44 -12.27
N ASN A 465 12.19 -5.66 -12.95
CA ASN A 465 10.77 -5.46 -12.61
C ASN A 465 9.94 -5.49 -13.90
N PRO A 466 9.67 -6.66 -14.49
CA PRO A 466 8.88 -6.77 -15.72
C PRO A 466 7.48 -6.18 -15.48
N SER A 467 7.07 -5.27 -16.36
CA SER A 467 5.76 -4.62 -16.34
C SER A 467 4.98 -5.01 -17.59
N PRO A 468 3.66 -5.21 -17.53
CA PRO A 468 2.86 -5.47 -18.71
C PRO A 468 3.09 -4.39 -19.78
N LYS A 469 3.20 -4.80 -21.04
CA LYS A 469 3.35 -3.94 -22.22
C LYS A 469 2.01 -3.32 -22.58
N PHE A 470 1.58 -2.41 -21.71
CA PHE A 470 0.37 -1.64 -21.83
C PHE A 470 0.68 -0.18 -21.53
N SER A 471 0.10 0.73 -22.31
CA SER A 471 0.27 2.17 -22.12
C SER A 471 -1.04 2.87 -22.42
N LEU A 472 -1.49 3.71 -21.48
CA LEU A 472 -2.55 4.67 -21.73
C LEU A 472 -1.96 5.95 -22.30
N ALA A 473 -2.74 6.58 -23.19
CA ALA A 473 -2.38 7.78 -23.93
C ALA A 473 -1.90 8.94 -23.05
N VAL A 474 -2.81 9.57 -22.31
CA VAL A 474 -2.55 10.68 -21.40
C VAL A 474 -3.38 10.48 -20.14
N ALA A 475 -2.77 10.70 -18.98
CA ALA A 475 -3.46 10.59 -17.71
C ALA A 475 -4.70 11.50 -17.67
N LEU A 476 -5.86 10.91 -17.39
CA LEU A 476 -7.09 11.62 -17.11
C LEU A 476 -7.10 12.02 -15.61
N PRO A 477 -7.26 13.31 -15.26
CA PRO A 477 -7.39 13.74 -13.88
C PRO A 477 -8.59 13.11 -13.16
N LEU A 478 -8.56 13.15 -11.82
CA LEU A 478 -9.75 12.84 -11.03
C LEU A 478 -10.87 13.84 -11.34
N PHE A 479 -12.12 13.42 -11.17
CA PHE A 479 -13.35 14.17 -11.43
C PHE A 479 -13.64 14.49 -12.90
N ILE A 480 -12.78 14.06 -13.82
CA ILE A 480 -12.98 14.23 -15.27
C ILE A 480 -13.36 12.87 -15.88
N GLU A 481 -14.35 12.88 -16.76
CA GLU A 481 -14.74 11.72 -17.57
C GLU A 481 -14.00 11.72 -18.92
N GLY A 482 -13.88 10.56 -19.53
CA GLY A 482 -13.30 10.41 -20.87
C GLY A 482 -14.11 9.40 -21.67
N VAL A 483 -14.59 9.78 -22.84
CA VAL A 483 -15.47 8.91 -23.66
C VAL A 483 -14.76 8.27 -24.85
N ALA A 484 -13.53 8.70 -25.17
CA ALA A 484 -12.69 8.13 -26.21
C ALA A 484 -11.20 8.14 -25.79
N GLU A 485 -10.91 7.56 -24.64
CA GLU A 485 -9.56 7.32 -24.17
C GLU A 485 -8.85 6.29 -25.04
N CYS A 486 -7.52 6.37 -25.13
CA CYS A 486 -6.75 5.46 -25.97
C CYS A 486 -5.71 4.68 -25.18
N ALA A 487 -5.52 3.42 -25.54
CA ALA A 487 -4.45 2.58 -24.99
C ALA A 487 -3.78 1.74 -26.09
N ASP A 488 -2.50 1.45 -25.92
CA ASP A 488 -1.80 0.41 -26.67
C ASP A 488 -1.60 -0.80 -25.75
N ILE A 489 -1.78 -2.01 -26.30
CA ILE A 489 -1.47 -3.29 -25.66
C ILE A 489 -0.64 -4.15 -26.59
N GLU A 490 0.33 -4.90 -26.04
CA GLU A 490 1.16 -5.85 -26.78
C GLU A 490 0.89 -7.27 -26.29
N MET A 491 0.34 -8.11 -27.15
CA MET A 491 -0.03 -9.50 -26.86
C MET A 491 1.04 -10.48 -27.36
N GLN A 492 1.10 -11.65 -26.72
CA GLN A 492 1.96 -12.77 -27.11
C GLN A 492 1.41 -13.55 -28.31
N GLU A 493 0.09 -13.51 -28.48
CA GLU A 493 -0.65 -14.30 -29.45
C GLU A 493 -1.38 -13.39 -30.45
N ASN A 494 -1.54 -13.87 -31.69
CA ASN A 494 -2.29 -13.16 -32.72
C ASN A 494 -3.78 -13.44 -32.56
N ILE A 495 -4.47 -12.58 -31.82
CA ILE A 495 -5.90 -12.69 -31.56
C ILE A 495 -6.65 -11.63 -32.41
N SER A 496 -7.85 -11.94 -32.89
CA SER A 496 -8.63 -10.95 -33.63
C SER A 496 -9.02 -9.76 -32.73
N PRO A 497 -9.03 -8.51 -33.24
CA PRO A 497 -9.43 -7.35 -32.44
C PRO A 497 -10.82 -7.53 -31.80
N GLU A 498 -11.78 -8.09 -32.54
CA GLU A 498 -13.15 -8.34 -32.09
C GLU A 498 -13.19 -9.29 -30.89
N GLU A 499 -12.40 -10.37 -30.93
CA GLU A 499 -12.30 -11.33 -29.84
C GLU A 499 -11.65 -10.73 -28.59
N ILE A 500 -10.59 -9.92 -28.76
CA ILE A 500 -9.99 -9.19 -27.62
C ILE A 500 -11.02 -8.27 -26.97
N LYS A 501 -11.78 -7.51 -27.78
CA LYS A 501 -12.82 -6.61 -27.29
C LYS A 501 -13.91 -7.36 -26.54
N GLU A 502 -14.40 -8.47 -27.07
CA GLU A 502 -15.44 -9.29 -26.43
C GLU A 502 -14.97 -9.83 -25.08
N ARG A 503 -13.79 -10.47 -25.05
CA ARG A 503 -13.23 -11.06 -23.83
C ARG A 503 -12.96 -10.02 -22.75
N LEU A 504 -12.42 -8.85 -23.11
CA LEU A 504 -12.17 -7.76 -22.14
C LEU A 504 -13.47 -7.12 -21.65
N ASN A 505 -14.42 -6.84 -22.54
CA ASN A 505 -15.70 -6.22 -22.16
C ASN A 505 -16.59 -7.12 -21.30
N ALA A 506 -16.34 -8.44 -21.27
CA ALA A 506 -16.99 -9.35 -20.32
C ALA A 506 -16.58 -9.11 -18.86
N PHE A 507 -15.41 -8.49 -18.62
CA PHE A 507 -14.88 -8.23 -17.28
C PHE A 507 -14.72 -6.74 -16.94
N LEU A 508 -14.71 -5.86 -17.94
CA LEU A 508 -14.73 -4.41 -17.72
C LEU A 508 -16.14 -3.93 -17.32
N PRO A 509 -16.25 -3.04 -16.33
CA PRO A 509 -17.54 -2.42 -16.02
C PRO A 509 -18.02 -1.55 -17.19
N GLU A 510 -19.32 -1.24 -17.22
CA GLU A 510 -19.88 -0.38 -18.27
C GLU A 510 -19.05 0.90 -18.42
N SER A 511 -18.75 1.59 -17.32
CA SER A 511 -17.95 2.80 -17.27
C SER A 511 -16.52 2.71 -17.87
N SER A 512 -15.99 1.49 -18.13
CA SER A 512 -14.64 1.24 -18.67
C SER A 512 -14.59 0.51 -20.02
N LYS A 513 -15.73 0.29 -20.69
CA LYS A 513 -15.78 -0.57 -21.89
C LYS A 513 -14.89 -0.07 -23.04
N ILE A 514 -14.36 -1.04 -23.78
CA ILE A 514 -13.70 -0.85 -25.07
C ILE A 514 -14.75 -0.66 -26.15
N GLN A 515 -14.70 0.47 -26.83
CA GLN A 515 -15.57 0.83 -27.95
C GLN A 515 -15.00 0.32 -29.27
N GLU A 516 -13.69 0.41 -29.46
CA GLU A 516 -13.01 0.07 -30.72
C GLU A 516 -11.62 -0.48 -30.42
N ILE A 517 -11.14 -1.40 -31.26
CA ILE A 517 -9.79 -1.93 -31.18
C ILE A 517 -9.32 -2.32 -32.57
N VAL A 518 -8.08 -1.97 -32.88
CA VAL A 518 -7.45 -2.23 -34.18
C VAL A 518 -6.07 -2.82 -33.97
N ASN A 519 -5.66 -3.73 -34.85
CA ASN A 519 -4.28 -4.19 -34.91
C ASN A 519 -3.41 -3.09 -35.53
N ILE A 520 -2.26 -2.80 -34.91
CA ILE A 520 -1.32 -1.80 -35.41
C ILE A 520 0.05 -2.43 -35.66
N SER A 521 0.76 -1.90 -36.66
CA SER A 521 2.11 -2.35 -36.97
C SER A 521 3.11 -1.99 -35.86
N LYS A 522 4.19 -2.77 -35.73
CA LYS A 522 5.20 -2.56 -34.68
C LYS A 522 5.89 -1.19 -34.76
N ASP A 523 6.04 -0.65 -35.96
CA ASP A 523 6.65 0.64 -36.29
C ASP A 523 5.72 1.83 -36.03
N LYS A 524 4.41 1.61 -35.82
CA LYS A 524 3.48 2.68 -35.47
C LYS A 524 3.89 3.35 -34.16
N ILE A 525 3.89 4.69 -34.15
CA ILE A 525 4.21 5.51 -32.98
C ILE A 525 3.34 5.10 -31.79
N SER A 526 3.94 4.94 -30.60
CA SER A 526 3.22 4.60 -29.37
C SER A 526 2.16 5.63 -29.03
N ILE A 527 1.07 5.20 -28.41
CA ILE A 527 -0.07 6.09 -28.12
C ILE A 527 0.34 7.32 -27.30
N GLU A 528 1.20 7.14 -26.28
CA GLU A 528 1.73 8.23 -25.44
C GLU A 528 2.43 9.34 -26.23
N LYS A 529 3.05 8.96 -27.37
CA LYS A 529 3.75 9.89 -28.27
C LYS A 529 2.86 10.40 -29.39
N ALA A 530 1.80 9.68 -29.73
CA ALA A 530 0.91 10.02 -30.83
C ALA A 530 -0.06 11.14 -30.46
N VAL A 531 -0.52 11.19 -29.21
CA VAL A 531 -1.40 12.26 -28.71
C VAL A 531 -0.70 13.61 -28.77
N TYR A 532 -1.40 14.59 -29.32
CA TYR A 532 -0.96 15.98 -29.35
C TYR A 532 -2.06 16.96 -28.90
N TRP A 533 -3.32 16.66 -29.21
CA TRP A 533 -4.47 17.47 -28.77
C TRP A 533 -5.48 16.60 -28.01
N ALA A 534 -6.24 17.25 -27.14
CA ALA A 534 -7.40 16.67 -26.47
C ALA A 534 -8.58 17.63 -26.59
N GLU A 535 -9.71 17.10 -27.04
CA GLU A 535 -10.99 17.81 -27.16
C GLU A 535 -11.82 17.54 -25.90
N TYR A 536 -12.39 18.58 -25.33
CA TYR A 536 -13.18 18.53 -24.12
C TYR A 536 -14.52 19.24 -24.30
N SER A 537 -15.52 18.75 -23.59
CA SER A 537 -16.74 19.46 -23.29
C SER A 537 -16.83 19.71 -21.78
N ALA A 538 -17.46 20.81 -21.38
CA ALA A 538 -17.70 21.13 -19.98
C ALA A 538 -19.08 21.76 -19.78
N LEU A 539 -19.79 21.27 -18.77
CA LEU A 539 -21.09 21.79 -18.32
C LEU A 539 -20.95 22.34 -16.90
N PRO A 540 -21.54 23.51 -16.56
CA PRO A 540 -21.49 24.03 -15.21
C PRO A 540 -22.35 23.15 -14.29
N VAL A 541 -21.83 22.87 -13.11
CA VAL A 541 -22.55 22.11 -12.07
C VAL A 541 -23.67 22.95 -11.46
N ASP A 542 -23.44 24.26 -11.32
CA ASP A 542 -24.38 25.23 -10.73
C ASP A 542 -24.84 26.26 -11.77
N LEU A 543 -26.08 26.11 -12.22
CA LEU A 543 -26.69 27.00 -13.22
C LEU A 543 -26.94 28.41 -12.66
N GLU A 544 -27.20 28.57 -11.37
CA GLU A 544 -27.44 29.90 -10.80
C GLU A 544 -26.15 30.73 -10.75
N LYS A 545 -25.00 30.07 -10.56
CA LYS A 545 -23.70 30.76 -10.59
C LYS A 545 -23.31 31.16 -12.00
N ILE A 546 -23.50 30.29 -13.00
CA ILE A 546 -23.11 30.60 -14.38
C ILE A 546 -23.96 31.73 -14.97
N GLU A 547 -25.26 31.81 -14.65
CA GLU A 547 -26.15 32.89 -15.10
C GLU A 547 -25.73 34.27 -14.58
N LYS A 548 -25.03 34.32 -13.45
CA LYS A 548 -24.54 35.58 -12.84
C LYS A 548 -23.28 36.13 -13.49
N ILE A 549 -22.59 35.34 -14.32
CA ILE A 549 -21.36 35.76 -14.99
C ILE A 549 -21.58 35.97 -16.48
N ASN A 550 -20.78 36.87 -17.08
CA ASN A 550 -20.79 37.07 -18.53
C ASN A 550 -19.74 36.16 -19.19
N LEU A 551 -20.10 34.87 -19.35
CA LEU A 551 -19.20 33.84 -19.88
C LEU A 551 -18.62 34.22 -21.26
N LYS A 552 -19.46 34.71 -22.18
CA LYS A 552 -19.04 35.25 -23.49
C LYS A 552 -17.96 36.32 -23.37
N SER A 553 -18.11 37.28 -22.47
CA SER A 553 -17.11 38.33 -22.28
C SER A 553 -15.81 37.79 -21.70
N ILE A 554 -15.89 36.87 -20.72
CA ILE A 554 -14.71 36.25 -20.09
C ILE A 554 -13.89 35.49 -21.14
N VAL A 555 -14.54 34.63 -21.91
CA VAL A 555 -13.91 33.83 -22.97
C VAL A 555 -13.32 34.73 -24.06
N LYS A 556 -14.06 35.75 -24.50
CA LYS A 556 -13.56 36.71 -25.50
C LYS A 556 -12.32 37.43 -24.99
N ASN A 557 -12.31 37.90 -23.75
CA ASN A 557 -11.17 38.57 -23.14
C ASN A 557 -9.97 37.63 -23.02
N ALA A 558 -10.17 36.37 -22.63
CA ALA A 558 -9.12 35.38 -22.55
C ALA A 558 -8.48 35.08 -23.93
N LEU A 559 -9.29 34.93 -24.98
CA LEU A 559 -8.79 34.63 -26.34
C LEU A 559 -8.05 35.81 -26.99
N LEU A 560 -8.35 37.05 -26.58
CA LEU A 560 -7.70 38.27 -27.06
C LEU A 560 -6.33 38.54 -26.41
N GLN A 561 -5.97 37.82 -25.35
CA GLN A 561 -4.66 37.97 -24.71
C GLN A 561 -3.56 37.30 -25.53
N ASP A 562 -2.45 38.02 -25.75
CA ASP A 562 -1.25 37.47 -26.42
C ASP A 562 -0.50 36.47 -25.53
N ASN A 563 -0.59 36.63 -24.21
CA ASN A 563 0.02 35.74 -23.22
C ASN A 563 -0.98 35.48 -22.09
N ILE A 564 -1.11 34.22 -21.67
CA ILE A 564 -1.98 33.82 -20.56
C ILE A 564 -1.11 33.14 -19.51
N ILE A 565 -0.78 33.86 -18.43
CA ILE A 565 0.14 33.36 -17.40
C ILE A 565 -0.65 32.69 -16.27
N ILE A 566 -0.36 31.42 -16.01
CA ILE A 566 -0.83 30.70 -14.82
C ILE A 566 0.33 30.33 -13.90
N GLU A 567 0.03 30.19 -12.61
CA GLU A 567 0.99 29.75 -11.60
C GLU A 567 0.85 28.25 -11.36
N LYS A 568 1.97 27.51 -11.47
CA LYS A 568 2.05 26.07 -11.19
C LYS A 568 3.04 25.83 -10.07
N PHE A 569 2.66 25.05 -9.07
CA PHE A 569 3.60 24.53 -8.08
C PHE A 569 4.44 23.40 -8.69
N SER A 570 5.75 23.48 -8.53
CA SER A 570 6.66 22.40 -8.88
C SER A 570 6.61 21.26 -7.85
N LYS A 571 7.15 20.09 -8.19
CA LYS A 571 7.35 18.96 -7.26
C LYS A 571 8.19 19.33 -6.01
N LYS A 572 8.86 20.49 -6.00
CA LYS A 572 9.64 21.02 -4.87
C LYS A 572 8.92 22.17 -4.14
N ASN A 573 7.62 22.36 -4.38
CA ASN A 573 6.80 23.43 -3.80
C ASN A 573 7.24 24.86 -4.17
N CYS A 574 8.03 25.04 -5.22
CA CYS A 574 8.33 26.36 -5.79
C CYS A 574 7.25 26.76 -6.81
N LEU A 575 6.77 28.00 -6.73
CA LEU A 575 5.86 28.61 -7.71
C LEU A 575 6.59 28.88 -9.03
N LYS A 576 6.00 28.43 -10.13
CA LYS A 576 6.49 28.61 -11.49
C LYS A 576 5.40 29.28 -12.34
N LYS A 577 5.75 30.36 -13.02
CA LYS A 577 4.86 31.05 -13.97
C LYS A 577 5.01 30.43 -15.35
N VAL A 578 3.90 30.07 -15.98
CA VAL A 578 3.84 29.41 -17.28
C VAL A 578 2.83 30.12 -18.17
N ASP A 579 3.25 30.47 -19.38
CA ASP A 579 2.33 30.93 -20.42
C ASP A 579 1.63 29.74 -21.10
N ILE A 580 0.30 29.77 -21.12
CA ILE A 580 -0.55 28.71 -21.66
C ILE A 580 -1.26 29.08 -22.96
N ARG A 581 -1.04 30.28 -23.51
CA ARG A 581 -1.77 30.72 -24.72
C ARG A 581 -1.61 29.75 -25.89
N SER A 582 -0.39 29.24 -26.08
CA SER A 582 -0.02 28.26 -27.12
C SER A 582 -0.60 26.86 -26.91
N ALA A 583 -1.07 26.56 -25.69
CA ALA A 583 -1.69 25.29 -25.35
C ALA A 583 -3.20 25.26 -25.65
N ILE A 584 -3.82 26.40 -25.99
CA ILE A 584 -5.25 26.52 -26.29
C ILE A 584 -5.42 26.66 -27.80
N HIS A 585 -5.99 25.64 -28.45
CA HIS A 585 -6.25 25.67 -29.88
C HIS A 585 -7.59 26.33 -30.21
N SER A 586 -8.66 25.86 -29.58
CA SER A 586 -10.02 26.39 -29.78
C SER A 586 -10.80 26.42 -28.46
N LEU A 587 -11.76 27.33 -28.40
CA LEU A 587 -12.73 27.46 -27.31
C LEU A 587 -14.02 28.03 -27.90
N ILE A 588 -15.09 27.27 -27.79
CA ILE A 588 -16.41 27.54 -28.34
C ILE A 588 -17.40 27.50 -27.18
N ILE A 589 -18.35 28.44 -27.21
CA ILE A 589 -19.43 28.53 -26.22
C ILE A 589 -20.72 28.20 -26.94
N ASP A 590 -21.49 27.28 -26.39
CA ASP A 590 -22.89 27.10 -26.71
C ASP A 590 -23.73 27.62 -25.52
N GLU A 591 -24.59 28.59 -25.79
CA GLU A 591 -25.56 29.15 -24.82
C GLU A 591 -27.01 28.97 -25.32
N SER A 592 -27.24 28.02 -26.23
CA SER A 592 -28.57 27.81 -26.78
C SER A 592 -29.54 27.22 -25.74
N ASN A 593 -30.78 27.72 -25.73
CA ASN A 593 -31.87 27.21 -24.90
C ASN A 593 -31.59 27.10 -23.38
N GLY A 594 -30.73 27.97 -22.82
CA GLY A 594 -30.39 27.95 -21.39
C GLY A 594 -29.40 26.84 -20.99
N GLN A 595 -28.82 26.14 -21.96
CA GLN A 595 -27.69 25.25 -21.72
C GLN A 595 -26.39 26.03 -21.90
N TYR A 596 -25.55 26.06 -20.87
CA TYR A 596 -24.21 26.61 -20.93
C TYR A 596 -23.23 25.47 -21.14
N LYS A 597 -22.58 25.43 -22.30
CA LYS A 597 -21.58 24.41 -22.64
C LYS A 597 -20.33 25.07 -23.20
N LEU A 598 -19.17 24.61 -22.73
CA LEU A 598 -17.87 24.97 -23.31
C LEU A 598 -17.29 23.76 -24.04
N ASP A 599 -16.97 23.94 -25.32
CA ASP A 599 -16.22 22.97 -26.12
C ASP A 599 -14.84 23.55 -26.43
N PHE A 600 -13.77 22.83 -26.12
CA PHE A 600 -12.42 23.37 -26.24
C PHE A 600 -11.36 22.31 -26.53
N ILE A 601 -10.31 22.71 -27.24
CA ILE A 601 -9.20 21.83 -27.61
C ILE A 601 -7.92 22.35 -26.96
N LEU A 602 -7.32 21.51 -26.13
CA LEU A 602 -6.07 21.80 -25.42
C LEU A 602 -4.94 20.89 -25.86
N LYS A 603 -3.72 21.39 -25.78
CA LYS A 603 -2.50 20.63 -26.01
C LYS A 603 -2.34 19.55 -24.95
N ALA A 604 -2.10 18.32 -25.40
CA ALA A 604 -1.94 17.12 -24.60
C ALA A 604 -0.71 16.30 -25.04
N GLY A 605 -0.35 15.26 -24.29
CA GLY A 605 0.77 14.38 -24.62
C GLY A 605 2.13 14.81 -24.05
N GLN A 606 3.22 14.23 -24.53
CA GLN A 606 4.58 14.59 -24.12
C GLN A 606 5.16 15.68 -25.03
N ASP A 607 5.80 16.70 -24.43
CA ASP A 607 6.43 17.80 -25.15
C ASP A 607 7.55 17.28 -26.07
N ARG A 608 7.48 17.64 -27.36
CA ARG A 608 8.50 17.31 -28.37
C ARG A 608 9.58 18.38 -28.54
N GLU A 609 9.46 19.53 -27.88
CA GLU A 609 10.39 20.67 -28.04
C GLU A 609 10.95 21.20 -26.70
N PRO A 610 12.19 21.72 -26.70
CA PRO A 610 12.83 22.23 -25.49
C PRO A 610 12.17 23.50 -24.94
N ILE A 611 12.11 23.59 -23.61
CA ILE A 611 11.62 24.76 -22.86
C ILE A 611 12.53 25.97 -23.14
N ARG A 612 11.97 27.13 -23.53
CA ARG A 612 12.69 28.40 -23.55
C ARG A 612 12.49 29.12 -22.22
N ILE A 613 13.56 29.35 -21.48
CA ILE A 613 13.55 30.15 -20.25
C ILE A 613 13.84 31.60 -20.65
N ILE A 614 12.94 32.51 -20.32
CA ILE A 614 13.16 33.96 -20.49
C ILE A 614 13.39 34.56 -19.09
N THR A 615 14.59 35.09 -18.85
CA THR A 615 14.88 35.88 -17.65
C THR A 615 14.46 37.32 -17.91
N LEU A 616 13.61 37.88 -17.06
CA LEU A 616 13.31 39.32 -17.05
C LEU A 616 14.25 40.00 -16.06
N ASP A 617 15.00 41.00 -16.52
CA ASP A 617 16.07 41.68 -15.77
C ASP A 617 15.59 42.55 -14.58
N SER A 618 14.32 42.45 -14.15
CA SER A 618 13.74 43.34 -13.14
C SER A 618 13.25 42.68 -11.85
N ILE A 619 13.36 41.36 -11.66
CA ILE A 619 13.03 40.69 -10.38
C ILE A 619 13.96 39.48 -10.15
N PRO A 620 14.87 39.47 -9.14
CA PRO A 620 15.91 38.45 -9.01
C PRO A 620 15.44 37.00 -8.72
N ASP A 621 14.18 36.78 -8.34
CA ASP A 621 13.71 35.47 -7.85
C ASP A 621 12.53 34.85 -8.63
N CYS A 622 12.14 35.41 -9.78
CA CYS A 622 11.02 34.88 -10.57
C CYS A 622 11.44 34.57 -12.00
N LYS A 623 11.62 33.28 -12.32
CA LYS A 623 11.87 32.81 -13.70
C LYS A 623 10.52 32.55 -14.37
N ILE A 624 10.26 33.24 -15.49
CA ILE A 624 9.14 32.91 -16.37
C ILE A 624 9.65 31.88 -17.37
N GLU A 625 9.11 30.67 -17.30
CA GLU A 625 9.39 29.65 -18.29
C GLU A 625 8.30 29.69 -19.36
N VAL A 626 8.68 30.01 -20.59
CA VAL A 626 7.80 29.85 -21.74
C VAL A 626 7.87 28.38 -22.13
N SER A 627 7.01 27.57 -21.50
CA SER A 627 6.95 26.14 -21.78
C SER A 627 5.93 25.86 -22.87
N ASN A 628 6.29 24.98 -23.81
CA ASN A 628 5.39 24.42 -24.81
C ASN A 628 4.43 23.38 -24.19
N SER A 629 4.04 23.60 -22.93
CA SER A 629 3.57 22.60 -21.98
C SER A 629 2.11 22.26 -22.17
N THR A 630 1.78 21.00 -21.90
CA THR A 630 0.40 20.55 -21.76
C THR A 630 -0.38 21.33 -20.71
N LEU A 631 -1.67 21.49 -20.97
CA LEU A 631 -2.62 22.17 -20.11
C LEU A 631 -3.75 21.19 -19.75
N ARG A 632 -4.02 21.04 -18.45
CA ARG A 632 -5.16 20.25 -18.00
C ARG A 632 -6.44 21.08 -18.09
N ALA A 633 -7.55 20.44 -18.44
CA ALA A 633 -8.85 21.09 -18.56
C ALA A 633 -9.32 21.75 -17.24
N ASP A 634 -9.14 21.09 -16.10
CA ASP A 634 -9.48 21.63 -14.78
C ASP A 634 -8.69 22.92 -14.46
N GLN A 635 -7.40 22.95 -14.81
CA GLN A 635 -6.56 24.14 -14.61
C GLN A 635 -7.00 25.29 -15.53
N PHE A 636 -7.37 24.97 -16.76
CA PHE A 636 -7.84 25.95 -17.73
C PHE A 636 -9.18 26.58 -17.31
N LEU A 637 -10.15 25.76 -16.92
CA LEU A 637 -11.46 26.24 -16.49
C LEU A 637 -11.38 27.00 -15.16
N ASN A 638 -10.55 26.58 -14.21
CA ASN A 638 -10.31 27.34 -12.99
C ASN A 638 -9.62 28.68 -13.26
N PHE A 639 -8.80 28.80 -14.31
CA PHE A 639 -8.25 30.09 -14.74
C PHE A 639 -9.34 30.98 -15.36
N LEU A 640 -10.20 30.42 -16.22
CA LEU A 640 -11.25 31.17 -16.90
C LEU A 640 -12.34 31.64 -15.94
N THR A 641 -12.80 30.76 -15.07
CA THR A 641 -13.96 30.96 -14.20
C THR A 641 -13.73 30.25 -12.85
N PRO A 642 -12.89 30.82 -11.96
CA PRO A 642 -12.53 30.17 -10.68
C PRO A 642 -13.72 29.94 -9.75
N GLU A 643 -14.79 30.71 -9.90
CA GLU A 643 -16.03 30.60 -9.12
C GLU A 643 -17.01 29.52 -9.63
N ILE A 644 -16.73 28.91 -10.77
CA ILE A 644 -17.60 27.92 -11.42
C ILE A 644 -17.00 26.53 -11.33
N GLU A 645 -17.81 25.60 -10.83
CA GLU A 645 -17.53 24.18 -10.89
C GLU A 645 -18.06 23.60 -12.20
N TRP A 646 -17.24 22.79 -12.88
CA TRP A 646 -17.54 22.21 -14.18
C TRP A 646 -17.51 20.69 -14.12
N ASP A 647 -18.51 20.04 -14.71
CA ASP A 647 -18.45 18.62 -15.06
C ASP A 647 -17.77 18.51 -16.44
N ILE A 648 -16.56 17.95 -16.45
CA ILE A 648 -15.66 17.97 -17.61
C ILE A 648 -15.63 16.57 -18.22
N VAL A 649 -15.78 16.52 -19.54
CA VAL A 649 -15.66 15.29 -20.33
C VAL A 649 -14.57 15.49 -21.38
N ARG A 650 -13.60 14.57 -21.45
CA ARG A 650 -12.68 14.46 -22.58
C ARG A 650 -13.37 13.67 -23.69
N GLU A 651 -13.72 14.38 -24.74
CA GLU A 651 -14.44 13.83 -25.89
C GLU A 651 -13.51 13.01 -26.77
N LYS A 652 -12.32 13.53 -27.08
CA LYS A 652 -11.38 12.90 -28.02
C LYS A 652 -9.92 13.14 -27.68
N LEU A 653 -9.09 12.21 -28.15
CA LEU A 653 -7.64 12.37 -28.24
C LEU A 653 -7.24 12.38 -29.71
N LEU A 654 -6.44 13.38 -30.10
CA LEU A 654 -6.09 13.63 -31.49
C LEU A 654 -4.57 13.71 -31.66
N ASP A 655 -4.11 13.40 -32.87
CA ASP A 655 -2.73 13.65 -33.28
C ASP A 655 -2.48 15.13 -33.62
N PHE A 656 -1.27 15.44 -34.09
CA PHE A 656 -0.88 16.81 -34.47
C PHE A 656 -1.74 17.43 -35.58
N GLU A 657 -2.32 16.59 -36.45
CA GLU A 657 -3.16 16.99 -37.59
C GLU A 657 -4.66 16.97 -37.25
N PHE A 658 -5.03 16.87 -35.97
CA PHE A 658 -6.41 16.77 -35.49
C PHE A 658 -7.16 15.50 -35.93
N LYS A 659 -6.44 14.40 -36.20
CA LYS A 659 -7.05 13.10 -36.51
C LYS A 659 -7.17 12.23 -35.27
N GLU A 660 -8.25 11.44 -35.19
CA GLU A 660 -8.41 10.44 -34.13
C GLU A 660 -7.31 9.36 -34.20
N LEU A 661 -6.98 8.81 -33.04
CA LEU A 661 -5.80 7.93 -32.88
C LEU A 661 -6.08 6.44 -33.11
N VAL A 662 -7.35 6.04 -33.12
CA VAL A 662 -7.85 4.67 -33.31
C VAL A 662 -8.73 4.65 -34.54
#